data_AF-A0A917F5Q6-F1
#
_entry.id   AF-A0A917F5Q6-F1
#
_cell.length_a   1.000
_cell.length_b   1.000
_cell.length_c   1.000
_cell.angle_alpha   90.00
_cell.angle_beta   90.00
_cell.angle_gamma   90.00
#
_symmetry.space_group_name_H-M   'P 1'
#
loop_
_entity.id
_entity.type
_entity.pdbx_description
1 polymer ?
#
loop_
_entity_poly.entity_id
_entity_poly.type
_entity_poly.pdbx_seq_one_letter_code
_entity_poly.pdbx_strand_id
1 'polypeptide(L)'
;MARRIRGEDVQTVKERASIDEVVRGAGVNLRGGGVGTLKGLCPFHDEKTPSFTVRPAVGYFHCFGCGEGGDVIDFVSKIDHLTFSEAVERLADRLGIVLRYDESAGPGGREGPQVPVGQRTRLMEAHRVAEEFYHQALLQSHEGRVARVFLHDKGFNGKHAAQFMVGYSPQSGQALTDHLRAKGFTEEELVVGGLSAKGGRGLYDRFRGRVMWPIRSIAGDTVGFGARRLYDDDRIAAKYLNTAETPIYKKTGVLYGLDLAKKAISTERRAVVVEGYTDVMAAHLSGVGTAVATCGTAFGTDHIAILRRMLRDEPGRAPARVIFTFDGDAAGQKAAMKAFEQDHRWAAQSFVAVAADGQDPNDLWLREGEDAVRALVDSAQPMFEFAVRTTLAPYDLGLAGERVQAMRAVAPILAGIKDATLRPEYVRDVAGWMGVDPQALTVEVNRALHSEDRGARERATGRAAEQEQAEERHPPVPRPDLTDPVQMAERNLLQVALQYPLAIIAEDMDELGPDQLRAPMHQAVWHALRQVGGVRAAASMSATRWNQAVVSQTPPLVQPLVHELAVAPLPTRLDPLSGLPPETYVDSLVQRVRLAGLEHQIAQTMGAARRAGPGSPEARRLSEELMLLQRRFAALKDGRTDG
;
A
#
# COMPACT_ATOMS: atom_id res chain seq x y z
N MET A 1 11.79 -9.59 8.75
CA MET A 1 12.01 -8.72 7.58
C MET A 1 12.06 -9.59 6.33
N ALA A 2 11.51 -9.14 5.20
CA ALA A 2 11.58 -9.88 3.93
C ALA A 2 13.04 -9.95 3.44
N ARG A 3 13.43 -11.05 2.76
CA ARG A 3 14.76 -11.15 2.14
C ARG A 3 14.91 -10.04 1.09
N ARG A 4 16.06 -9.37 1.07
CA ARG A 4 16.34 -8.27 0.15
C ARG A 4 16.63 -8.82 -1.25
N ILE A 5 15.87 -8.38 -2.25
CA ILE A 5 16.14 -8.68 -3.66
C ILE A 5 17.43 -7.95 -4.06
N ARG A 6 18.31 -8.61 -4.81
CA ARG A 6 19.55 -7.99 -5.29
C ARG A 6 19.25 -6.75 -6.12
N GLY A 7 19.98 -5.66 -5.86
CA GLY A 7 19.78 -4.38 -6.54
C GLY A 7 19.91 -4.49 -8.07
N GLU A 8 20.79 -5.36 -8.57
CA GLU A 8 20.96 -5.63 -10.01
C GLU A 8 19.69 -6.18 -10.68
N ASP A 9 18.98 -7.07 -9.99
CA ASP A 9 17.79 -7.72 -10.54
C ASP A 9 16.59 -6.76 -10.49
N VAL A 10 16.48 -5.97 -9.41
CA VAL A 10 15.55 -4.83 -9.34
C VAL A 10 15.77 -3.87 -10.51
N GLN A 11 17.03 -3.54 -10.80
CA GLN A 11 17.38 -2.65 -11.93
C GLN A 11 16.96 -3.27 -13.26
N THR A 12 17.25 -4.56 -13.45
CA THR A 12 16.87 -5.29 -14.67
C THR A 12 15.37 -5.30 -14.89
N VAL A 13 14.57 -5.46 -13.82
CA VAL A 13 13.11 -5.39 -13.88
C VAL A 13 12.65 -3.98 -14.31
N LYS A 14 13.20 -2.92 -13.71
CA LYS A 14 12.83 -1.53 -14.06
C LYS A 14 13.15 -1.18 -15.51
N GLU A 15 14.28 -1.64 -16.03
CA GLU A 15 14.72 -1.33 -17.39
C GLU A 15 13.94 -2.12 -18.46
N ARG A 16 13.53 -3.36 -18.14
CA ARG A 16 12.78 -4.21 -19.09
C ARG A 16 11.28 -4.00 -19.04
N ALA A 17 10.73 -3.49 -17.94
CA ALA A 17 9.31 -3.21 -17.83
C ALA A 17 8.95 -1.91 -18.58
N SER A 18 8.19 -2.02 -19.68
CA SER A 18 7.58 -0.85 -20.32
C SER A 18 6.52 -0.26 -19.39
N ILE A 19 6.80 0.94 -18.85
CA ILE A 19 5.87 1.63 -17.95
C ILE A 19 4.55 1.96 -18.64
N ASP A 20 4.54 2.30 -19.92
CA ASP A 20 3.32 2.61 -20.65
C ASP A 20 2.47 1.36 -20.94
N GLU A 21 3.08 0.21 -21.26
CA GLU A 21 2.36 -1.05 -21.39
C GLU A 21 1.79 -1.52 -20.05
N VAL A 22 2.55 -1.37 -18.96
CA VAL A 22 2.08 -1.69 -17.60
C VAL A 22 0.89 -0.81 -17.22
N VAL A 23 0.98 0.50 -17.46
CA VAL A 23 -0.10 1.46 -17.20
C VAL A 23 -1.34 1.15 -18.05
N ARG A 24 -1.18 0.86 -19.34
CA ARG A 24 -2.29 0.47 -20.22
C ARG A 24 -2.93 -0.85 -19.77
N GLY A 25 -2.11 -1.81 -19.34
CA GLY A 25 -2.57 -3.09 -18.80
C GLY A 25 -3.42 -2.93 -17.53
N ALA A 26 -3.22 -1.85 -16.77
CA ALA A 26 -4.05 -1.49 -15.62
C ALA A 26 -5.37 -0.77 -16.01
N GLY A 27 -5.69 -0.67 -17.31
CA GLY A 27 -6.93 -0.07 -17.82
C GLY A 27 -6.88 1.43 -18.05
N VAL A 28 -5.68 2.06 -18.00
CA VAL A 28 -5.54 3.50 -18.25
C VAL A 28 -5.42 3.78 -19.76
N ASN A 29 -6.36 4.56 -20.28
CA ASN A 29 -6.34 5.01 -21.67
C ASN A 29 -5.36 6.18 -21.88
N LEU A 30 -4.11 5.86 -22.22
CA LEU A 30 -3.08 6.85 -22.53
C LEU A 30 -3.16 7.36 -23.99
N ARG A 31 -3.16 8.68 -24.16
CA ARG A 31 -3.09 9.41 -25.44
C ARG A 31 -1.82 10.28 -25.52
N GLY A 32 -1.43 10.73 -26.70
CA GLY A 32 -0.28 11.64 -26.85
C GLY A 32 -0.52 12.97 -26.11
N GLY A 33 0.44 13.37 -25.27
CA GLY A 33 0.42 14.61 -24.49
C GLY A 33 1.50 15.62 -24.90
N GLY A 34 2.18 15.38 -26.01
CA GLY A 34 3.37 16.11 -26.46
C GLY A 34 4.46 15.13 -26.95
N VAL A 35 5.58 15.65 -27.42
CA VAL A 35 6.71 14.81 -27.87
C VAL A 35 7.22 13.97 -26.70
N GLY A 36 7.26 12.65 -26.88
CA GLY A 36 7.74 11.70 -25.87
C GLY A 36 6.92 11.63 -24.57
N THR A 37 5.68 12.12 -24.59
CA THR A 37 4.81 12.20 -23.39
C THR A 37 3.44 11.60 -23.67
N LEU A 38 2.95 10.79 -22.73
CA LEU A 38 1.63 10.18 -22.75
C LEU A 38 0.79 10.73 -21.60
N LYS A 39 -0.52 10.90 -21.81
CA LYS A 39 -1.46 11.48 -20.85
C LYS A 39 -2.75 10.67 -20.76
N GLY A 40 -3.31 10.53 -19.55
CA GLY A 40 -4.56 9.82 -19.30
C GLY A 40 -5.27 10.33 -18.04
N LEU A 41 -6.41 9.71 -17.72
CA LEU A 41 -7.05 9.88 -16.42
C LEU A 41 -6.26 9.10 -15.37
N CYS A 42 -6.12 9.68 -14.19
CA CYS A 42 -5.40 9.07 -13.09
C CYS A 42 -6.12 7.81 -12.57
N PRO A 43 -5.41 6.69 -12.41
CA PRO A 43 -6.01 5.50 -11.79
C PRO A 43 -6.04 5.56 -10.26
N PHE A 44 -5.44 6.57 -9.64
CA PHE A 44 -5.28 6.69 -8.18
C PHE A 44 -6.27 7.64 -7.52
N HIS A 45 -6.97 8.47 -8.29
CA HIS A 45 -8.03 9.35 -7.80
C HIS A 45 -9.05 9.61 -8.91
N ASP A 46 -10.27 9.98 -8.52
CA ASP A 46 -11.33 10.25 -9.48
C ASP A 46 -11.20 11.68 -10.06
N GLU A 47 -11.16 11.78 -11.38
CA GLU A 47 -11.03 13.05 -12.10
C GLU A 47 -11.71 13.00 -13.47
N LYS A 48 -12.16 14.16 -13.96
CA LYS A 48 -12.78 14.29 -15.29
C LYS A 48 -11.82 14.78 -16.38
N THR A 49 -10.74 15.44 -15.97
CA THR A 49 -9.73 16.01 -16.87
C THR A 49 -8.43 15.24 -16.71
N PRO A 50 -7.79 14.77 -17.79
CA PRO A 50 -6.51 14.07 -17.70
C PRO A 50 -5.47 14.88 -16.93
N SER A 51 -4.95 14.35 -15.82
CA SER A 51 -3.78 14.91 -15.11
C SER A 51 -2.64 13.91 -14.93
N PHE A 52 -2.85 12.65 -15.31
CA PHE A 52 -1.86 11.58 -15.25
C PHE A 52 -0.94 11.60 -16.47
N THR A 53 0.35 11.79 -16.25
CA THR A 53 1.36 11.90 -17.29
C THR A 53 2.41 10.81 -17.13
N VAL A 54 2.76 10.14 -18.24
CA VAL A 54 3.79 9.10 -18.31
C VAL A 54 4.82 9.50 -19.37
N ARG A 55 6.11 9.38 -19.04
CA ARG A 55 7.20 9.54 -20.01
C ARG A 55 7.98 8.23 -20.14
N PRO A 56 7.67 7.39 -21.15
CA PRO A 56 8.27 6.07 -21.28
C PRO A 56 9.79 6.09 -21.38
N ALA A 57 10.34 7.05 -22.13
CA ALA A 57 11.79 7.21 -22.29
C ALA A 57 12.50 7.51 -20.96
N VAL A 58 11.82 8.18 -20.02
CA VAL A 58 12.37 8.52 -18.70
C VAL A 58 12.08 7.40 -17.68
N GLY A 59 11.04 6.61 -17.90
CA GLY A 59 10.64 5.50 -17.03
C GLY A 59 9.79 5.91 -15.82
N TYR A 60 9.22 7.13 -15.82
CA TYR A 60 8.46 7.69 -14.70
C TYR A 60 7.05 8.13 -15.09
N PHE A 61 6.17 8.17 -14.08
CA PHE A 61 4.85 8.78 -14.13
C PHE A 61 4.69 9.85 -13.04
N HIS A 62 3.79 10.80 -13.27
CA HIS A 62 3.30 11.72 -12.25
C HIS A 62 1.86 12.15 -12.56
N CYS A 63 1.05 12.25 -11.52
CA CYS A 63 -0.29 12.80 -11.57
C CYS A 63 -0.29 14.24 -11.03
N PHE A 64 -0.58 15.21 -11.89
CA PHE A 64 -0.64 16.62 -11.49
C PHE A 64 -1.90 16.99 -10.68
N GLY A 65 -2.90 16.10 -10.63
CA GLY A 65 -4.10 16.27 -9.79
C GLY A 65 -3.89 15.85 -8.34
N CYS A 66 -3.38 14.63 -8.11
CA CYS A 66 -3.23 14.07 -6.76
C CYS A 66 -1.79 14.00 -6.24
N GLY A 67 -0.78 14.30 -7.06
CA GLY A 67 0.65 14.29 -6.69
C GLY A 67 1.29 12.90 -6.67
N GLU A 68 0.56 11.83 -6.98
CA GLU A 68 1.12 10.47 -7.07
C GLU A 68 2.12 10.38 -8.23
N GLY A 69 3.33 9.91 -7.96
CA GLY A 69 4.37 9.73 -8.96
C GLY A 69 5.37 8.64 -8.58
N GLY A 70 6.20 8.23 -9.55
CA GLY A 70 7.24 7.23 -9.35
C GLY A 70 7.58 6.46 -10.63
N ASP A 71 8.31 5.36 -10.45
CA ASP A 71 8.67 4.46 -11.55
C ASP A 71 7.62 3.35 -11.79
N VAL A 72 7.94 2.40 -12.66
CA VAL A 72 7.05 1.27 -12.99
C VAL A 72 6.75 0.34 -11.81
N ILE A 73 7.70 0.14 -10.89
CA ILE A 73 7.49 -0.64 -9.67
C ILE A 73 6.59 0.14 -8.72
N ASP A 74 6.81 1.45 -8.57
CA ASP A 74 5.94 2.30 -7.77
C ASP A 74 4.50 2.27 -8.29
N PHE A 75 4.32 2.28 -9.62
CA PHE A 75 3.01 2.19 -10.24
C PHE A 75 2.32 0.87 -9.87
N VAL A 76 2.99 -0.27 -10.09
CA VAL A 76 2.46 -1.61 -9.77
C VAL A 76 2.17 -1.75 -8.28
N SER A 77 3.11 -1.32 -7.44
CA SER A 77 2.98 -1.28 -5.99
C SER A 77 1.71 -0.54 -5.55
N LYS A 78 1.47 0.65 -6.10
CA LYS A 78 0.31 1.48 -5.75
C LYS A 78 -1.00 0.94 -6.32
N ILE A 79 -1.01 0.50 -7.58
CA ILE A 79 -2.25 0.08 -8.27
C ILE A 79 -2.74 -1.29 -7.78
N ASP A 80 -1.83 -2.21 -7.53
CA ASP A 80 -2.15 -3.56 -7.04
C ASP A 80 -2.04 -3.67 -5.51
N HIS A 81 -1.73 -2.55 -4.83
CA HIS A 81 -1.51 -2.48 -3.39
C HIS A 81 -0.49 -3.51 -2.90
N LEU A 82 0.62 -3.65 -3.62
CA LEU A 82 1.71 -4.58 -3.30
C LEU A 82 2.78 -3.89 -2.47
N THR A 83 3.58 -4.67 -1.73
CA THR A 83 4.87 -4.18 -1.22
C THR A 83 5.85 -4.02 -2.38
N PHE A 84 6.95 -3.32 -2.14
CA PHE A 84 8.02 -3.18 -3.12
C PHE A 84 8.50 -4.55 -3.66
N SER A 85 8.83 -5.50 -2.78
CA SER A 85 9.30 -6.83 -3.20
C SER A 85 8.24 -7.59 -3.99
N GLU A 86 6.97 -7.54 -3.57
CA GLU A 86 5.86 -8.18 -4.28
C GLU A 86 5.66 -7.56 -5.68
N ALA A 87 5.80 -6.24 -5.81
CA ALA A 87 5.70 -5.55 -7.10
C ALA A 87 6.88 -5.91 -8.04
N VAL A 88 8.10 -6.01 -7.51
CA VAL A 88 9.28 -6.49 -8.25
C VAL A 88 9.07 -7.94 -8.71
N GLU A 89 8.62 -8.82 -7.82
CA GLU A 89 8.33 -10.24 -8.12
C GLU A 89 7.27 -10.37 -9.23
N ARG A 90 6.16 -9.63 -9.13
CA ARG A 90 5.09 -9.65 -10.14
C ARG A 90 5.58 -9.19 -11.51
N LEU A 91 6.39 -8.13 -11.56
CA LEU A 91 6.96 -7.64 -12.81
C LEU A 91 8.01 -8.61 -13.36
N ALA A 92 8.84 -9.19 -12.50
CA ALA A 92 9.83 -10.19 -12.89
C ALA A 92 9.18 -11.43 -13.48
N ASP A 93 8.11 -11.94 -12.85
CA ASP A 93 7.32 -13.07 -13.34
C ASP A 93 6.76 -12.80 -14.74
N ARG A 94 6.16 -11.61 -14.95
CA ARG A 94 5.61 -11.21 -16.25
C ARG A 94 6.69 -11.08 -17.33
N LEU A 95 7.91 -10.72 -16.96
CA LEU A 95 9.05 -10.55 -17.86
C LEU A 95 9.93 -11.82 -18.00
N GLY A 96 9.62 -12.89 -17.26
CA GLY A 96 10.45 -14.10 -17.20
C GLY A 96 11.84 -13.87 -16.60
N ILE A 97 11.99 -12.93 -15.67
CA ILE A 97 13.25 -12.60 -14.99
C ILE A 97 13.35 -13.42 -13.69
N VAL A 98 14.44 -14.16 -13.52
CA VAL A 98 14.70 -14.89 -12.26
C VAL A 98 15.39 -13.97 -11.26
N LEU A 99 14.76 -13.71 -10.13
CA LEU A 99 15.30 -12.86 -9.06
C LEU A 99 16.23 -13.63 -8.12
N ARG A 100 17.33 -12.98 -7.73
CA ARG A 100 18.29 -13.42 -6.71
C ARG A 100 18.09 -12.58 -5.45
N TYR A 101 18.25 -13.22 -4.30
CA TYR A 101 18.09 -12.59 -2.98
C TYR A 101 19.41 -12.64 -2.22
N ASP A 102 19.68 -11.63 -1.40
CA ASP A 102 20.85 -11.65 -0.52
C ASP A 102 20.65 -12.66 0.63
N GLU A 103 21.66 -13.49 0.88
CA GLU A 103 21.62 -14.53 1.92
C GLU A 103 21.71 -13.95 3.36
N SER A 104 22.01 -12.66 3.49
CA SER A 104 22.21 -11.96 4.75
C SER A 104 20.91 -11.30 5.27
N ALA A 105 19.93 -12.13 5.65
CA ALA A 105 18.90 -11.72 6.59
C ALA A 105 18.88 -12.74 7.74
N GLY A 106 19.30 -12.29 8.93
CA GLY A 106 19.64 -13.12 10.09
C GLY A 106 18.55 -14.06 10.65
N PRO A 107 18.83 -14.74 11.79
CA PRO A 107 18.13 -15.96 12.25
C PRO A 107 16.66 -15.83 12.69
N GLY A 108 15.88 -14.84 12.22
CA GLY A 108 14.52 -14.56 12.72
C GLY A 108 13.46 -14.24 11.65
N GLY A 109 13.66 -14.59 10.39
CA GLY A 109 12.73 -14.28 9.30
C GLY A 109 11.76 -15.43 8.97
N ARG A 110 10.50 -15.33 9.43
CA ARG A 110 9.27 -16.06 9.00
C ARG A 110 9.49 -17.40 8.28
N GLU A 111 9.36 -18.48 9.04
CA GLU A 111 9.37 -19.87 8.56
C GLU A 111 8.20 -20.15 7.61
N GLY A 112 8.50 -20.15 6.32
CA GLY A 112 7.71 -20.81 5.29
C GLY A 112 8.68 -21.47 4.30
N PRO A 113 8.33 -22.62 3.68
CA PRO A 113 9.19 -23.23 2.67
C PRO A 113 9.37 -22.23 1.52
N GLN A 114 10.57 -21.70 1.35
CA GLN A 114 10.91 -20.84 0.23
C GLN A 114 11.28 -21.69 -0.97
N VAL A 115 10.80 -21.25 -2.13
CA VAL A 115 10.82 -22.00 -3.38
C VAL A 115 11.34 -21.04 -4.46
N PRO A 116 12.21 -21.47 -5.39
CA PRO A 116 12.70 -20.62 -6.48
C PRO A 116 11.57 -19.93 -7.25
N VAL A 117 11.80 -18.69 -7.73
CA VAL A 117 10.77 -17.86 -8.40
C VAL A 117 10.04 -18.62 -9.51
N GLY A 118 10.76 -19.34 -10.39
CA GLY A 118 10.13 -20.13 -11.45
C GLY A 118 9.24 -21.26 -10.94
N GLN A 119 9.54 -21.84 -9.77
CA GLN A 119 8.68 -22.82 -9.13
C GLN A 119 7.45 -22.14 -8.49
N ARG A 120 7.55 -20.92 -7.94
CA ARG A 120 6.38 -20.14 -7.47
C ARG A 120 5.39 -19.87 -8.60
N THR A 121 5.86 -19.41 -9.76
CA THR A 121 5.04 -19.18 -10.97
C THR A 121 4.35 -20.46 -11.41
N ARG A 122 5.08 -21.60 -11.43
CA ARG A 122 4.52 -22.92 -11.76
C ARG A 122 3.43 -23.35 -10.78
N LEU A 123 3.59 -23.09 -9.48
CA LEU A 123 2.56 -23.38 -8.48
C LEU A 123 1.29 -22.52 -8.71
N MET A 124 1.45 -21.22 -8.99
CA MET A 124 0.31 -20.34 -9.30
C MET A 124 -0.43 -20.79 -10.56
N GLU A 125 0.30 -21.17 -11.62
CA GLU A 125 -0.29 -21.68 -12.85
C GLU A 125 -1.02 -23.01 -12.63
N ALA A 126 -0.48 -23.91 -11.79
CA ALA A 126 -1.20 -25.13 -11.40
C ALA A 126 -2.52 -24.83 -10.67
N HIS A 127 -2.55 -23.80 -9.82
CA HIS A 127 -3.77 -23.37 -9.12
C HIS A 127 -4.78 -22.71 -10.05
N ARG A 128 -4.33 -21.89 -11.01
CA ARG A 128 -5.19 -21.33 -12.06
C ARG A 128 -5.87 -22.42 -12.87
N VAL A 129 -5.10 -23.44 -13.29
CA VAL A 129 -5.64 -24.60 -14.01
C VAL A 129 -6.59 -25.42 -13.13
N ALA A 130 -6.27 -25.60 -11.84
CA ALA A 130 -7.13 -26.31 -10.89
C ALA A 130 -8.47 -25.57 -10.66
N GLU A 131 -8.45 -24.23 -10.61
CA GLU A 131 -9.66 -23.40 -10.52
C GLU A 131 -10.57 -23.61 -11.72
N GLU A 132 -10.01 -23.55 -12.94
CA GLU A 132 -10.75 -23.84 -14.17
C GLU A 132 -11.34 -25.25 -14.18
N PHE A 133 -10.54 -26.24 -13.77
CA PHE A 133 -10.98 -27.64 -13.68
C PHE A 133 -12.15 -27.80 -12.71
N TYR A 134 -12.05 -27.25 -11.50
CA TYR A 134 -13.12 -27.35 -10.51
C TYR A 134 -14.38 -26.59 -10.94
N HIS A 135 -14.23 -25.43 -11.57
CA HIS A 135 -15.36 -24.67 -12.09
C HIS A 135 -16.07 -25.43 -13.21
N GLN A 136 -15.33 -26.01 -14.17
CA GLN A 136 -15.90 -26.86 -15.20
C GLN A 136 -16.59 -28.10 -14.62
N ALA A 137 -15.99 -28.74 -13.61
CA ALA A 137 -16.61 -29.87 -12.92
C ALA A 137 -17.94 -29.49 -12.25
N LEU A 138 -18.06 -28.30 -11.66
CA LEU A 138 -19.32 -27.80 -11.12
C LEU A 138 -20.39 -27.65 -12.21
N LEU A 139 -20.02 -27.16 -13.39
CA LEU A 139 -20.97 -26.86 -14.46
C LEU A 139 -21.39 -28.12 -15.24
N GLN A 140 -20.43 -28.97 -15.58
CA GLN A 140 -20.62 -30.00 -16.61
C GLN A 140 -20.77 -31.41 -16.05
N SER A 141 -20.23 -31.70 -14.86
CA SER A 141 -20.28 -33.07 -14.33
C SER A 141 -21.65 -33.41 -13.74
N HIS A 142 -22.00 -34.70 -13.82
CA HIS A 142 -23.18 -35.25 -13.15
C HIS A 142 -23.04 -35.14 -11.62
N GLU A 143 -21.86 -35.49 -11.09
CA GLU A 143 -21.56 -35.38 -9.64
C GLU A 143 -21.70 -33.95 -9.10
N GLY A 144 -21.36 -32.94 -9.91
CA GLY A 144 -21.50 -31.53 -9.56
C GLY A 144 -22.94 -31.09 -9.28
N ARG A 145 -23.96 -31.92 -9.59
CA ARG A 145 -25.36 -31.63 -9.27
C ARG A 145 -25.58 -31.35 -7.79
N VAL A 146 -24.93 -32.09 -6.89
CA VAL A 146 -25.09 -31.89 -5.43
C VAL A 146 -24.55 -30.53 -5.00
N ALA A 147 -23.41 -30.10 -5.56
CA ALA A 147 -22.86 -28.77 -5.32
C ALA A 147 -23.77 -27.66 -5.86
N ARG A 148 -24.38 -27.85 -7.04
CA ARG A 148 -25.34 -26.88 -7.60
C ARG A 148 -26.61 -26.77 -6.75
N VAL A 149 -27.11 -27.88 -6.22
CA VAL A 149 -28.25 -27.87 -5.27
C VAL A 149 -27.88 -27.12 -4.00
N PHE A 150 -26.73 -27.42 -3.39
CA PHE A 150 -26.25 -26.68 -2.22
C PHE A 150 -26.16 -25.17 -2.46
N LEU A 151 -25.61 -24.75 -3.62
CA LEU A 151 -25.51 -23.34 -3.98
C LEU A 151 -26.88 -22.71 -4.18
N HIS A 152 -27.79 -23.41 -4.84
CA HIS A 152 -29.17 -22.96 -5.05
C HIS A 152 -29.91 -22.79 -3.72
N ASP A 153 -29.78 -23.74 -2.80
CA ASP A 153 -30.37 -23.67 -1.45
C ASP A 153 -29.79 -22.51 -0.65
N LYS A 154 -28.57 -22.08 -1.00
CA LYS A 154 -27.91 -20.89 -0.46
C LYS A 154 -28.16 -19.60 -1.26
N GLY A 155 -29.07 -19.63 -2.23
CA GLY A 155 -29.51 -18.47 -3.01
C GLY A 155 -28.66 -18.15 -4.25
N PHE A 156 -27.63 -18.95 -4.52
CA PHE A 156 -26.69 -18.70 -5.61
C PHE A 156 -27.06 -19.45 -6.89
N ASN A 157 -27.09 -18.72 -8.00
CA ASN A 157 -27.30 -19.28 -9.33
C ASN A 157 -25.97 -19.43 -10.09
N GLY A 158 -26.03 -19.94 -11.32
CA GLY A 158 -24.85 -20.15 -12.17
C GLY A 158 -24.06 -18.88 -12.50
N LYS A 159 -24.71 -17.71 -12.60
CA LYS A 159 -24.02 -16.42 -12.81
C LYS A 159 -23.19 -16.04 -11.58
N HIS A 160 -23.76 -16.21 -10.40
CA HIS A 160 -23.04 -15.97 -9.13
C HIS A 160 -21.85 -16.94 -9.01
N ALA A 161 -22.07 -18.23 -9.29
CA ALA A 161 -20.99 -19.21 -9.27
C ALA A 161 -19.85 -18.86 -10.25
N ALA A 162 -20.17 -18.35 -11.44
CA ALA A 162 -19.17 -17.89 -12.41
C ALA A 162 -18.41 -16.63 -11.95
N GLN A 163 -19.11 -15.65 -11.36
CA GLN A 163 -18.49 -14.42 -10.85
C GLN A 163 -17.40 -14.71 -9.81
N PHE A 164 -17.64 -15.68 -8.92
CA PHE A 164 -16.71 -16.06 -7.85
C PHE A 164 -15.87 -17.32 -8.18
N MET A 165 -15.96 -17.82 -9.41
CA MET A 165 -15.30 -19.04 -9.88
C MET A 165 -15.48 -20.25 -8.94
N VAL A 166 -16.69 -20.37 -8.36
CA VAL A 166 -17.04 -21.50 -7.48
C VAL A 166 -16.97 -22.80 -8.28
N GLY A 167 -16.41 -23.84 -7.68
CA GLY A 167 -16.18 -25.13 -8.32
C GLY A 167 -16.70 -26.32 -7.52
N TYR A 168 -16.45 -27.51 -8.05
CA TYR A 168 -16.72 -28.78 -7.40
C TYR A 168 -15.52 -29.72 -7.56
N SER A 169 -15.08 -30.34 -6.47
CA SER A 169 -14.05 -31.38 -6.50
C SER A 169 -14.70 -32.77 -6.68
N PRO A 170 -14.34 -33.55 -7.71
CA PRO A 170 -14.88 -34.90 -7.93
C PRO A 170 -14.58 -35.88 -6.78
N GLN A 171 -15.45 -36.88 -6.59
CA GLN A 171 -15.27 -37.85 -5.49
C GLN A 171 -14.17 -38.89 -5.73
N SER A 172 -13.83 -39.16 -7.00
CA SER A 172 -12.84 -40.19 -7.38
C SER A 172 -11.48 -39.99 -6.69
N GLY A 173 -11.15 -38.74 -6.35
CA GLY A 173 -9.96 -38.40 -5.58
C GLY A 173 -8.65 -38.51 -6.34
N GLN A 174 -8.72 -38.56 -7.67
CA GLN A 174 -7.56 -38.62 -8.57
C GLN A 174 -7.70 -37.70 -9.81
N ALA A 175 -8.92 -37.22 -10.09
CA ALA A 175 -9.24 -36.53 -11.33
C ALA A 175 -8.45 -35.23 -11.53
N LEU A 176 -8.23 -34.43 -10.48
CA LEU A 176 -7.41 -33.22 -10.59
C LEU A 176 -5.95 -33.58 -10.84
N THR A 177 -5.41 -34.53 -10.06
CA THR A 177 -4.01 -34.94 -10.16
C THR A 177 -3.67 -35.42 -11.57
N ASP A 178 -4.54 -36.24 -12.16
CA ASP A 178 -4.35 -36.74 -13.52
C ASP A 178 -4.48 -35.62 -14.56
N HIS A 179 -5.44 -34.71 -14.37
CA HIS A 179 -5.62 -33.54 -15.23
C HIS A 179 -4.38 -32.62 -15.24
N LEU A 180 -3.79 -32.35 -14.07
CA LEU A 180 -2.60 -31.51 -13.95
C LEU A 180 -1.36 -32.22 -14.49
N ARG A 181 -1.19 -33.52 -14.24
CA ARG A 181 -0.09 -34.29 -14.84
C ARG A 181 -0.15 -34.29 -16.37
N ALA A 182 -1.34 -34.42 -16.95
CA ALA A 182 -1.53 -34.34 -18.40
C ALA A 182 -1.15 -32.97 -18.98
N LYS A 183 -1.17 -31.91 -18.16
CA LYS A 183 -0.69 -30.56 -18.49
C LYS A 183 0.78 -30.31 -18.15
N GLY A 184 1.52 -31.36 -17.77
CA GLY A 184 2.96 -31.31 -17.55
C GLY A 184 3.38 -30.79 -16.17
N PHE A 185 2.48 -30.76 -15.18
CA PHE A 185 2.88 -30.47 -13.79
C PHE A 185 3.52 -31.70 -13.14
N THR A 186 4.63 -31.49 -12.45
CA THR A 186 5.39 -32.55 -11.79
C THR A 186 4.74 -32.94 -10.47
N GLU A 187 4.99 -34.17 -10.01
CA GLU A 187 4.46 -34.63 -8.72
C GLU A 187 4.86 -33.73 -7.55
N GLU A 188 6.08 -33.23 -7.58
CA GLU A 188 6.60 -32.35 -6.55
C GLU A 188 5.81 -31.03 -6.50
N GLU A 189 5.56 -30.42 -7.65
CA GLU A 189 4.75 -29.18 -7.73
C GLU A 189 3.34 -29.40 -7.18
N LEU A 190 2.70 -30.52 -7.51
CA LEU A 190 1.34 -30.81 -7.04
C LEU A 190 1.26 -31.01 -5.52
N VAL A 191 2.27 -31.64 -4.93
CA VAL A 191 2.35 -31.87 -3.48
C VAL A 191 2.73 -30.60 -2.73
N VAL A 192 3.77 -29.88 -3.20
CA VAL A 192 4.23 -28.62 -2.59
C VAL A 192 3.15 -27.53 -2.69
N GLY A 193 2.43 -27.49 -3.81
CA GLY A 193 1.27 -26.62 -4.01
C GLY A 193 0.04 -27.02 -3.20
N GLY A 194 0.03 -28.17 -2.53
CA GLY A 194 -1.10 -28.61 -1.71
C GLY A 194 -2.35 -29.01 -2.49
N LEU A 195 -2.24 -29.25 -3.80
CA LEU A 195 -3.33 -29.74 -4.66
C LEU A 195 -3.48 -31.26 -4.56
N SER A 196 -2.35 -31.96 -4.40
CA SER A 196 -2.29 -33.42 -4.24
C SER A 196 -1.55 -33.82 -2.96
N ALA A 197 -1.71 -35.07 -2.54
CA ALA A 197 -0.94 -35.68 -1.46
C ALA A 197 -0.49 -37.09 -1.85
N LYS A 198 0.58 -37.58 -1.23
CA LYS A 198 1.10 -38.94 -1.42
C LYS A 198 0.36 -39.94 -0.53
N GLY A 199 -0.04 -41.07 -1.09
CA GLY A 199 -0.58 -42.23 -0.37
C GLY A 199 0.09 -43.53 -0.82
N GLY A 200 -0.31 -44.65 -0.23
CA GLY A 200 0.33 -45.96 -0.50
C GLY A 200 0.20 -46.47 -1.94
N ARG A 201 -0.74 -45.92 -2.74
CA ARG A 201 -0.97 -46.28 -4.15
C ARG A 201 -0.56 -45.18 -5.14
N GLY A 202 0.14 -44.14 -4.67
CA GLY A 202 0.53 -42.98 -5.50
C GLY A 202 -0.04 -41.66 -4.99
N LEU A 203 0.04 -40.61 -5.83
CA LEU A 203 -0.60 -39.32 -5.57
C LEU A 203 -2.12 -39.46 -5.54
N TYR A 204 -2.78 -38.54 -4.84
CA TYR A 204 -4.23 -38.40 -4.82
C TYR A 204 -4.64 -36.94 -4.54
N ASP A 205 -5.86 -36.57 -4.92
CA ASP A 205 -6.42 -35.23 -4.75
C ASP A 205 -6.69 -34.91 -3.28
N ARG A 206 -6.26 -33.72 -2.84
CA ARG A 206 -6.49 -33.23 -1.47
C ARG A 206 -7.97 -32.99 -1.17
N PHE A 207 -8.69 -32.43 -2.14
CA PHE A 207 -10.11 -32.12 -2.04
C PHE A 207 -10.93 -33.16 -2.83
N ARG A 208 -12.02 -33.64 -2.23
CA ARG A 208 -12.86 -34.70 -2.82
C ARG A 208 -14.32 -34.49 -2.43
N GLY A 209 -15.22 -34.48 -3.40
CA GLY A 209 -16.66 -34.37 -3.16
C GLY A 209 -17.11 -33.07 -2.48
N ARG A 210 -16.44 -31.95 -2.73
CA ARG A 210 -16.68 -30.67 -2.02
C ARG A 210 -16.98 -29.51 -2.97
N VAL A 211 -17.78 -28.55 -2.51
CA VAL A 211 -17.88 -27.23 -3.15
C VAL A 211 -16.59 -26.48 -2.90
N MET A 212 -16.04 -25.86 -3.94
CA MET A 212 -14.71 -25.24 -3.94
C MET A 212 -14.84 -23.73 -4.14
N TRP A 213 -14.16 -22.94 -3.32
CA TRP A 213 -13.95 -21.51 -3.53
C TRP A 213 -12.46 -21.24 -3.76
N PRO A 214 -12.07 -20.63 -4.89
CA PRO A 214 -10.69 -20.20 -5.09
C PRO A 214 -10.34 -19.07 -4.13
N ILE A 215 -9.22 -19.21 -3.42
CA ILE A 215 -8.67 -18.16 -2.56
C ILE A 215 -7.55 -17.48 -3.34
N ARG A 216 -7.70 -16.18 -3.56
CA ARG A 216 -6.80 -15.39 -4.39
C ARG A 216 -5.90 -14.49 -3.56
N SER A 217 -4.73 -14.20 -4.11
CA SER A 217 -3.88 -13.14 -3.63
C SER A 217 -4.53 -11.78 -3.90
N ILE A 218 -4.02 -10.73 -3.27
CA ILE A 218 -4.39 -9.32 -3.56
C ILE A 218 -4.22 -8.96 -5.04
N ALA A 219 -3.32 -9.66 -5.73
CA ALA A 219 -2.98 -9.49 -7.13
C ALA A 219 -3.98 -10.19 -8.08
N GLY A 220 -4.88 -11.02 -7.54
CA GLY A 220 -5.91 -11.77 -8.26
C GLY A 220 -5.54 -13.22 -8.57
N ASP A 221 -4.30 -13.65 -8.31
CA ASP A 221 -3.84 -15.01 -8.60
C ASP A 221 -4.39 -16.01 -7.60
N THR A 222 -4.93 -17.14 -8.08
CA THR A 222 -5.40 -18.23 -7.21
C THR A 222 -4.22 -18.89 -6.52
N VAL A 223 -4.21 -18.84 -5.18
CA VAL A 223 -3.11 -19.36 -4.36
C VAL A 223 -3.51 -20.55 -3.49
N GLY A 224 -4.81 -20.80 -3.35
CA GLY A 224 -5.35 -21.93 -2.60
C GLY A 224 -6.86 -22.06 -2.80
N PHE A 225 -7.47 -22.95 -2.02
CA PHE A 225 -8.91 -23.22 -2.09
C PHE A 225 -9.49 -23.40 -0.70
N GLY A 226 -10.72 -22.92 -0.51
CA GLY A 226 -11.62 -23.33 0.56
C GLY A 226 -12.63 -24.33 0.06
N ALA A 227 -12.98 -25.33 0.86
CA ALA A 227 -13.79 -26.46 0.43
C ALA A 227 -14.87 -26.85 1.45
N ARG A 228 -16.14 -26.80 1.06
CA ARG A 228 -17.30 -27.17 1.90
C ARG A 228 -17.68 -28.62 1.68
N ARG A 229 -17.80 -29.36 2.78
CA ARG A 229 -18.31 -30.75 2.82
C ARG A 229 -19.74 -30.83 2.31
N LEU A 230 -20.03 -31.84 1.49
CA LEU A 230 -21.37 -32.14 0.95
C LEU A 230 -21.92 -33.50 1.38
N TYR A 231 -21.04 -34.46 1.72
CA TYR A 231 -21.43 -35.85 1.96
C TYR A 231 -21.09 -36.32 3.37
N ASP A 232 -21.97 -37.13 3.96
CA ASP A 232 -21.82 -37.66 5.33
C ASP A 232 -20.73 -38.73 5.45
N ASP A 233 -20.39 -39.40 4.36
CA ASP A 233 -19.31 -40.39 4.27
C ASP A 233 -17.95 -39.78 3.86
N ASP A 234 -17.85 -38.46 3.78
CA ASP A 234 -16.59 -37.77 3.51
C ASP A 234 -15.53 -38.12 4.57
N ARG A 235 -14.36 -38.56 4.09
CA ARG A 235 -13.19 -38.95 4.91
C ARG A 235 -12.77 -37.87 5.91
N ILE A 236 -12.97 -36.59 5.59
CA ILE A 236 -12.64 -35.47 6.47
C ILE A 236 -13.93 -34.90 7.04
N ALA A 237 -14.19 -35.14 8.34
CA ALA A 237 -15.45 -34.73 8.96
C ALA A 237 -15.64 -33.20 9.05
N ALA A 238 -14.59 -32.40 8.87
CA ALA A 238 -14.64 -30.94 8.98
C ALA A 238 -15.60 -30.31 7.95
N LYS A 239 -16.48 -29.40 8.43
CA LYS A 239 -17.44 -28.63 7.62
C LYS A 239 -16.74 -27.90 6.49
N TYR A 240 -15.65 -27.19 6.80
CA TYR A 240 -14.78 -26.53 5.84
C TYR A 240 -13.35 -27.08 5.92
N LEU A 241 -12.69 -27.16 4.77
CA LEU A 241 -11.29 -27.54 4.61
C LEU A 241 -10.61 -26.52 3.70
N ASN A 242 -9.47 -25.98 4.13
CA ASN A 242 -8.66 -25.08 3.30
C ASN A 242 -7.38 -25.76 2.85
N THR A 243 -6.76 -25.24 1.79
CA THR A 243 -5.39 -25.61 1.41
C THR A 243 -4.48 -25.50 2.64
N ALA A 244 -3.60 -26.49 2.81
CA ALA A 244 -2.58 -26.44 3.86
C ALA A 244 -1.59 -25.29 3.59
N GLU A 245 -0.74 -24.97 4.55
CA GLU A 245 0.33 -23.98 4.36
C GLU A 245 1.25 -24.39 3.18
N THR A 246 1.43 -23.49 2.21
CA THR A 246 2.30 -23.71 1.04
C THR A 246 3.22 -22.50 0.83
N PRO A 247 4.16 -22.53 -0.12
CA PRO A 247 4.96 -21.36 -0.49
C PRO A 247 4.12 -20.18 -1.03
N ILE A 248 2.95 -20.44 -1.62
CA ILE A 248 2.07 -19.42 -2.19
C ILE A 248 0.83 -19.13 -1.33
N TYR A 249 0.49 -20.00 -0.38
CA TYR A 249 -0.66 -19.88 0.51
C TYR A 249 -0.25 -19.81 1.97
N LYS A 250 -0.53 -18.66 2.59
CA LYS A 250 -0.39 -18.43 4.03
C LYS A 250 -1.73 -18.01 4.58
N LYS A 251 -2.32 -18.82 5.46
CA LYS A 251 -3.69 -18.60 5.95
C LYS A 251 -3.86 -17.25 6.67
N THR A 252 -2.81 -16.75 7.32
CA THR A 252 -2.79 -15.45 7.99
C THR A 252 -2.56 -14.26 7.05
N GLY A 253 -2.14 -14.53 5.80
CA GLY A 253 -1.78 -13.53 4.80
C GLY A 253 -2.82 -13.37 3.69
N VAL A 254 -3.99 -13.99 3.79
CA VAL A 254 -5.04 -13.97 2.75
C VAL A 254 -6.41 -13.70 3.36
N LEU A 255 -7.21 -12.93 2.63
CA LEU A 255 -8.61 -12.68 2.92
C LEU A 255 -9.40 -13.02 1.66
N TYR A 256 -10.42 -13.85 1.78
CA TYR A 256 -11.30 -14.19 0.66
C TYR A 256 -12.10 -12.96 0.23
N GLY A 257 -12.26 -12.77 -1.09
CA GLY A 257 -12.94 -11.62 -1.70
C GLY A 257 -12.10 -10.34 -1.76
N LEU A 258 -10.87 -10.35 -1.23
CA LEU A 258 -10.02 -9.17 -1.19
C LEU A 258 -9.60 -8.69 -2.59
N ASP A 259 -9.40 -9.60 -3.53
CA ASP A 259 -9.10 -9.30 -4.94
C ASP A 259 -10.22 -8.49 -5.60
N LEU A 260 -11.47 -8.78 -5.24
CA LEU A 260 -12.66 -8.06 -5.68
C LEU A 260 -12.86 -6.76 -4.89
N ALA A 261 -12.60 -6.78 -3.58
CA ALA A 261 -12.93 -5.70 -2.67
C ALA A 261 -11.89 -4.57 -2.63
N LYS A 262 -10.63 -4.81 -3.02
CA LYS A 262 -9.51 -3.86 -2.82
C LYS A 262 -9.79 -2.45 -3.32
N LYS A 263 -10.45 -2.32 -4.47
CA LYS A 263 -10.79 -1.01 -5.06
C LYS A 263 -11.86 -0.31 -4.23
N ALA A 264 -12.96 -1.00 -3.90
CA ALA A 264 -14.03 -0.46 -3.07
C ALA A 264 -13.52 -0.07 -1.68
N ILE A 265 -12.68 -0.91 -1.06
CA ILE A 265 -12.06 -0.65 0.25
C ILE A 265 -11.23 0.64 0.21
N SER A 266 -10.42 0.81 -0.83
CA SER A 266 -9.58 2.00 -1.01
C SER A 266 -10.42 3.27 -1.23
N THR A 267 -11.46 3.21 -2.08
CA THR A 267 -12.30 4.37 -2.42
C THR A 267 -13.26 4.75 -1.30
N GLU A 268 -13.99 3.78 -0.74
CA GLU A 268 -14.96 4.01 0.34
C GLU A 268 -14.29 4.18 1.70
N ARG A 269 -13.01 3.80 1.81
CA ARG A 269 -12.25 3.76 3.07
C ARG A 269 -13.00 2.98 4.16
N ARG A 270 -13.62 1.88 3.71
CA ARG A 270 -14.44 0.98 4.50
C ARG A 270 -14.09 -0.46 4.17
N ALA A 271 -13.94 -1.31 5.18
CA ALA A 271 -13.84 -2.76 5.01
C ALA A 271 -14.92 -3.45 5.84
N VAL A 272 -15.56 -4.49 5.29
CA VAL A 272 -16.56 -5.29 6.01
C VAL A 272 -15.99 -6.71 6.17
N VAL A 273 -15.70 -7.12 7.39
CA VAL A 273 -15.17 -8.45 7.70
C VAL A 273 -16.31 -9.37 8.09
N VAL A 274 -16.55 -10.39 7.28
CA VAL A 274 -17.60 -11.41 7.47
C VAL A 274 -16.98 -12.79 7.74
N GLU A 275 -17.79 -13.77 8.14
CA GLU A 275 -17.28 -15.06 8.62
C GLU A 275 -16.89 -16.03 7.50
N GLY A 276 -17.73 -16.15 6.47
CA GLY A 276 -17.64 -17.22 5.48
C GLY A 276 -17.60 -16.77 4.02
N TYR A 277 -17.28 -17.74 3.16
CA TYR A 277 -17.25 -17.55 1.70
C TYR A 277 -18.61 -17.12 1.14
N THR A 278 -19.70 -17.75 1.60
CA THR A 278 -21.07 -17.42 1.19
C THR A 278 -21.49 -16.02 1.60
N ASP A 279 -20.99 -15.55 2.73
CA ASP A 279 -21.36 -14.25 3.29
C ASP A 279 -20.68 -13.14 2.50
N VAL A 280 -19.43 -13.35 2.08
CA VAL A 280 -18.74 -12.47 1.13
C VAL A 280 -19.53 -12.42 -0.18
N MET A 281 -19.94 -13.57 -0.72
CA MET A 281 -20.71 -13.60 -1.96
C MET A 281 -22.04 -12.83 -1.83
N ALA A 282 -22.80 -13.09 -0.76
CA ALA A 282 -24.08 -12.42 -0.50
C ALA A 282 -23.92 -10.91 -0.30
N ALA A 283 -22.89 -10.50 0.45
CA ALA A 283 -22.57 -9.09 0.68
C ALA A 283 -22.21 -8.37 -0.63
N HIS A 284 -21.32 -8.94 -1.45
CA HIS A 284 -20.95 -8.38 -2.75
C HIS A 284 -22.15 -8.27 -3.70
N LEU A 285 -22.99 -9.31 -3.76
CA LEU A 285 -24.22 -9.29 -4.57
C LEU A 285 -25.23 -8.25 -4.07
N SER A 286 -25.22 -7.94 -2.77
CA SER A 286 -26.05 -6.90 -2.16
C SER A 286 -25.45 -5.48 -2.30
N GLY A 287 -24.37 -5.31 -3.07
CA GLY A 287 -23.70 -4.02 -3.28
C GLY A 287 -22.72 -3.62 -2.16
N VAL A 288 -22.46 -4.50 -1.18
CA VAL A 288 -21.41 -4.31 -0.17
C VAL A 288 -20.09 -4.84 -0.73
N GLY A 289 -19.54 -4.14 -1.73
CA GLY A 289 -18.31 -4.53 -2.43
C GLY A 289 -17.04 -4.51 -1.58
N THR A 290 -17.12 -4.02 -0.34
CA THR A 290 -16.01 -3.96 0.63
C THR A 290 -15.89 -5.21 1.50
N ALA A 291 -16.72 -6.24 1.27
CA ALA A 291 -16.77 -7.42 2.11
C ALA A 291 -15.63 -8.41 1.86
N VAL A 292 -15.04 -8.93 2.94
CA VAL A 292 -13.94 -9.90 2.94
C VAL A 292 -14.10 -10.89 4.09
N ALA A 293 -13.56 -12.11 3.97
CA ALA A 293 -13.59 -13.11 5.04
C ALA A 293 -12.22 -13.73 5.31
N THR A 294 -12.00 -14.18 6.55
CA THR A 294 -10.81 -14.97 6.87
C THR A 294 -10.95 -16.40 6.33
N CYS A 295 -9.84 -17.00 5.92
CA CYS A 295 -9.87 -18.35 5.37
C CYS A 295 -9.74 -19.38 6.48
N GLY A 296 -10.79 -19.56 7.29
CA GLY A 296 -10.89 -20.58 8.35
C GLY A 296 -9.99 -20.34 9.57
N THR A 297 -9.53 -19.11 9.79
CA THR A 297 -8.71 -18.69 10.93
C THR A 297 -9.36 -17.49 11.61
N ALA A 298 -9.02 -17.24 12.88
CA ALA A 298 -9.39 -15.97 13.51
C ALA A 298 -8.77 -14.78 12.77
N PHE A 299 -9.50 -13.67 12.73
CA PHE A 299 -8.96 -12.39 12.27
C PHE A 299 -7.80 -11.97 13.19
N GLY A 300 -6.76 -11.36 12.61
CA GLY A 300 -5.47 -11.25 13.29
C GLY A 300 -4.57 -10.16 12.71
N THR A 301 -3.36 -10.05 13.26
CA THR A 301 -2.45 -8.92 13.05
C THR A 301 -1.98 -8.76 11.61
N ASP A 302 -1.77 -9.88 10.91
CA ASP A 302 -1.37 -9.88 9.50
C ASP A 302 -2.51 -9.38 8.60
N HIS A 303 -3.75 -9.77 8.89
CA HIS A 303 -4.93 -9.26 8.18
C HIS A 303 -5.13 -7.75 8.40
N ILE A 304 -4.90 -7.27 9.62
CA ILE A 304 -4.92 -5.83 9.93
C ILE A 304 -3.90 -5.09 9.05
N ALA A 305 -2.66 -5.58 8.95
CA ALA A 305 -1.63 -4.94 8.12
C ALA A 305 -2.04 -4.86 6.64
N ILE A 306 -2.68 -5.90 6.11
CA ILE A 306 -3.21 -5.93 4.74
C ILE A 306 -4.29 -4.86 4.53
N LEU A 307 -5.29 -4.80 5.42
CA LEU A 307 -6.39 -3.84 5.30
C LEU A 307 -5.92 -2.39 5.51
N ARG A 308 -5.00 -2.12 6.45
CA ARG A 308 -4.45 -0.77 6.68
C ARG A 308 -3.82 -0.19 5.41
N ARG A 309 -3.08 -1.01 4.66
CA ARG A 309 -2.46 -0.62 3.39
C ARG A 309 -3.50 -0.19 2.35
N MET A 310 -4.63 -0.88 2.29
CA MET A 310 -5.71 -0.54 1.35
C MET A 310 -6.51 0.68 1.78
N LEU A 311 -6.82 0.79 3.07
CA LEU A 311 -7.59 1.90 3.65
C LEU A 311 -6.83 3.24 3.62
N ARG A 312 -5.52 3.19 3.32
CA ARG A 312 -4.58 4.32 3.43
C ARG A 312 -4.72 4.98 4.81
N ASP A 313 -4.52 4.14 5.83
CA ASP A 313 -4.71 4.45 7.24
C ASP A 313 -3.55 5.32 7.78
N GLU A 314 -3.49 6.57 7.31
CA GLU A 314 -2.44 7.56 7.59
C GLU A 314 -2.90 8.63 8.59
N PRO A 315 -2.00 9.12 9.48
CA PRO A 315 -2.30 10.23 10.38
C PRO A 315 -2.70 11.50 9.61
N GLY A 316 -3.79 12.16 10.03
CA GLY A 316 -4.24 13.43 9.45
C GLY A 316 -5.33 13.32 8.36
N ARG A 317 -5.75 12.11 7.98
CA ARG A 317 -6.98 11.88 7.21
C ARG A 317 -8.15 11.53 8.12
N ALA A 318 -9.39 11.70 7.64
CA ALA A 318 -10.58 11.19 8.33
C ALA A 318 -10.41 9.68 8.63
N PRO A 319 -10.89 9.16 9.77
CA PRO A 319 -10.71 7.76 10.10
C PRO A 319 -11.43 6.86 9.10
N ALA A 320 -10.74 5.82 8.63
CA ALA A 320 -11.35 4.73 7.88
C ALA A 320 -12.25 3.88 8.80
N ARG A 321 -13.20 3.14 8.24
CA ARG A 321 -14.12 2.28 9.00
C ARG A 321 -13.83 0.81 8.74
N VAL A 322 -13.75 0.01 9.79
CA VAL A 322 -13.76 -1.46 9.66
C VAL A 322 -14.95 -2.01 10.41
N ILE A 323 -15.86 -2.65 9.69
CA ILE A 323 -17.09 -3.21 10.22
C ILE A 323 -16.90 -4.72 10.31
N PHE A 324 -17.06 -5.29 11.49
CA PHE A 324 -17.07 -6.73 11.68
C PHE A 324 -18.52 -7.21 11.78
N THR A 325 -18.89 -8.17 10.95
CA THR A 325 -20.17 -8.87 11.08
C THR A 325 -19.92 -10.20 11.78
N PHE A 326 -20.71 -10.49 12.80
CA PHE A 326 -20.65 -11.77 13.51
C PHE A 326 -22.04 -12.37 13.62
N ASP A 327 -22.07 -13.69 13.76
CA ASP A 327 -23.28 -14.38 14.22
C ASP A 327 -23.65 -13.82 15.60
N GLY A 328 -24.95 -13.61 15.86
CA GLY A 328 -25.42 -13.00 17.12
C GLY A 328 -25.29 -13.88 18.36
N ASP A 329 -24.54 -14.97 18.26
CA ASP A 329 -24.36 -15.96 19.31
C ASP A 329 -23.16 -15.65 20.23
N ALA A 330 -22.95 -16.47 21.25
CA ALA A 330 -21.85 -16.30 22.20
C ALA A 330 -20.45 -16.43 21.54
N ALA A 331 -20.34 -17.15 20.42
CA ALA A 331 -19.09 -17.29 19.69
C ALA A 331 -18.77 -16.01 18.90
N GLY A 332 -19.76 -15.41 18.24
CA GLY A 332 -19.65 -14.14 17.55
C GLY A 332 -19.32 -12.99 18.50
N GLN A 333 -19.96 -12.92 19.67
CA GLN A 333 -19.61 -11.94 20.72
C GLN A 333 -18.15 -12.06 21.17
N LYS A 334 -17.66 -13.30 21.34
CA LYS A 334 -16.26 -13.56 21.71
C LYS A 334 -15.29 -13.17 20.58
N ALA A 335 -15.68 -13.38 19.33
CA ALA A 335 -14.90 -12.98 18.16
C ALA A 335 -14.82 -11.45 18.04
N ALA A 336 -15.92 -10.74 18.29
CA ALA A 336 -15.97 -9.28 18.37
C ALA A 336 -15.04 -8.71 19.44
N MET A 337 -15.09 -9.28 20.66
CA MET A 337 -14.20 -8.85 21.75
C MET A 337 -12.73 -9.10 21.41
N LYS A 338 -12.40 -10.23 20.79
CA LYS A 338 -11.04 -10.52 20.32
C LYS A 338 -10.57 -9.56 19.21
N ALA A 339 -11.47 -9.14 18.32
CA ALA A 339 -11.16 -8.12 17.33
C ALA A 339 -10.93 -6.75 17.99
N PHE A 340 -11.72 -6.41 19.01
CA PHE A 340 -11.57 -5.18 19.80
C PHE A 340 -10.23 -5.10 20.53
N GLU A 341 -9.72 -6.21 21.09
CA GLU A 341 -8.37 -6.26 21.70
C GLU A 341 -7.26 -5.83 20.74
N GLN A 342 -7.48 -5.98 19.42
CA GLN A 342 -6.52 -5.57 18.39
C GLN A 342 -6.78 -4.16 17.85
N ASP A 343 -7.82 -3.45 18.30
CA ASP A 343 -8.25 -2.16 17.73
C ASP A 343 -7.15 -1.09 17.81
N HIS A 344 -6.33 -1.09 18.86
CA HIS A 344 -5.20 -0.17 19.01
C HIS A 344 -4.14 -0.29 17.90
N ARG A 345 -4.20 -1.32 17.04
CA ARG A 345 -3.21 -1.58 15.98
C ARG A 345 -3.44 -0.83 14.67
N TRP A 346 -4.53 -0.09 14.52
CA TRP A 346 -4.79 0.78 13.36
C TRP A 346 -5.41 2.11 13.77
N ALA A 347 -5.30 3.14 12.93
CA ALA A 347 -5.98 4.42 13.17
C ALA A 347 -7.46 4.36 12.79
N ALA A 348 -7.85 3.40 11.95
CA ALA A 348 -9.24 3.11 11.60
C ALA A 348 -10.13 2.88 12.85
N GLN A 349 -11.39 3.26 12.71
CA GLN A 349 -12.44 3.03 13.69
C GLN A 349 -13.08 1.66 13.44
N SER A 350 -13.11 0.83 14.47
CA SER A 350 -13.80 -0.46 14.42
C SER A 350 -15.28 -0.33 14.79
N PHE A 351 -16.11 -1.03 14.04
CA PHE A 351 -17.55 -1.14 14.21
C PHE A 351 -17.95 -2.61 14.22
N VAL A 352 -19.11 -2.91 14.77
CA VAL A 352 -19.73 -4.22 14.75
C VAL A 352 -21.14 -4.12 14.20
N ALA A 353 -21.52 -5.07 13.35
CA ALA A 353 -22.88 -5.23 12.87
C ALA A 353 -23.35 -6.64 13.24
N VAL A 354 -24.47 -6.73 13.96
CA VAL A 354 -25.06 -7.99 14.40
C VAL A 354 -26.51 -7.99 13.95
N ALA A 355 -26.93 -9.01 13.21
CA ALA A 355 -28.32 -9.16 12.81
C ALA A 355 -29.20 -9.45 14.04
N ALA A 356 -30.42 -8.92 14.08
CA ALA A 356 -31.30 -9.02 15.25
C ALA A 356 -31.59 -10.47 15.69
N ASP A 357 -31.71 -11.38 14.72
CA ASP A 357 -31.96 -12.82 14.95
C ASP A 357 -30.67 -13.65 14.97
N GLY A 358 -29.50 -12.99 14.99
CA GLY A 358 -28.18 -13.63 14.97
C GLY A 358 -27.81 -14.30 13.64
N GLN A 359 -28.49 -13.94 12.56
CA GLN A 359 -28.28 -14.47 11.21
C GLN A 359 -26.99 -13.95 10.58
N ASP A 360 -26.33 -14.82 9.80
CA ASP A 360 -25.20 -14.43 8.96
C ASP A 360 -25.69 -13.61 7.73
N PRO A 361 -24.80 -12.89 7.02
CA PRO A 361 -25.18 -12.12 5.84
C PRO A 361 -25.82 -12.93 4.71
N ASN A 362 -25.51 -14.22 4.56
CA ASN A 362 -26.11 -15.07 3.54
C ASN A 362 -27.55 -15.48 3.92
N ASP A 363 -27.77 -15.85 5.16
CA ASP A 363 -29.08 -16.21 5.70
C ASP A 363 -30.02 -14.99 5.69
N LEU A 364 -29.51 -13.80 6.05
CA LEU A 364 -30.25 -12.54 5.96
C LEU A 364 -30.61 -12.21 4.50
N TRP A 365 -29.67 -12.37 3.58
CA TRP A 365 -29.91 -12.16 2.15
C TRP A 365 -31.00 -13.09 1.59
N LEU A 366 -30.98 -14.37 1.98
CA LEU A 366 -31.98 -15.36 1.58
C LEU A 366 -33.39 -15.03 2.06
N ARG A 367 -33.50 -14.52 3.29
CA ARG A 367 -34.78 -14.27 3.94
C ARG A 367 -35.38 -12.92 3.56
N GLU A 368 -34.57 -11.88 3.52
CA GLU A 368 -35.02 -10.48 3.48
C GLU A 368 -34.46 -9.69 2.27
N GLY A 369 -33.55 -10.29 1.50
CA GLY A 369 -33.02 -9.73 0.27
C GLY A 369 -31.81 -8.80 0.46
N GLU A 370 -31.41 -8.16 -0.64
CA GLU A 370 -30.18 -7.34 -0.73
C GLU A 370 -30.22 -6.10 0.17
N ASP A 371 -31.39 -5.48 0.32
CA ASP A 371 -31.57 -4.29 1.15
C ASP A 371 -31.31 -4.56 2.62
N ALA A 372 -31.66 -5.75 3.11
CA ALA A 372 -31.45 -6.14 4.50
C ALA A 372 -29.95 -6.29 4.82
N VAL A 373 -29.16 -6.84 3.90
CA VAL A 373 -27.70 -6.95 4.07
C VAL A 373 -27.04 -5.57 4.11
N ARG A 374 -27.49 -4.63 3.24
CA ARG A 374 -27.02 -3.24 3.28
C ARG A 374 -27.40 -2.55 4.58
N ALA A 375 -28.65 -2.69 5.01
CA ALA A 375 -29.15 -2.14 6.26
C ALA A 375 -28.39 -2.68 7.48
N LEU A 376 -28.03 -3.97 7.50
CA LEU A 376 -27.20 -4.56 8.54
C LEU A 376 -25.85 -3.82 8.65
N VAL A 377 -25.15 -3.64 7.54
CA VAL A 377 -23.86 -2.94 7.51
C VAL A 377 -23.99 -1.46 7.87
N ASP A 378 -25.08 -0.80 7.45
CA ASP A 378 -25.32 0.61 7.75
C ASP A 378 -25.72 0.84 9.22
N SER A 379 -26.34 -0.16 9.85
CA SER A 379 -26.68 -0.17 11.28
C SER A 379 -25.48 -0.43 12.20
N ALA A 380 -24.27 -0.61 11.65
CA ALA A 380 -23.09 -0.97 12.42
C ALA A 380 -22.79 0.03 13.54
N GLN A 381 -22.68 -0.49 14.76
CA GLN A 381 -22.42 0.28 15.97
C GLN A 381 -20.91 0.32 16.26
N PRO A 382 -20.40 1.38 16.90
CA PRO A 382 -19.00 1.42 17.29
C PRO A 382 -18.62 0.21 18.16
N MET A 383 -17.47 -0.41 17.87
CA MET A 383 -17.03 -1.63 18.57
C MET A 383 -16.83 -1.39 20.08
N PHE A 384 -16.44 -0.18 20.48
CA PHE A 384 -16.27 0.14 21.90
C PHE A 384 -17.62 0.08 22.66
N GLU A 385 -18.73 0.54 22.07
CA GLU A 385 -20.04 0.51 22.71
C GLU A 385 -20.47 -0.94 22.93
N PHE A 386 -20.29 -1.78 21.92
CA PHE A 386 -20.54 -3.21 22.01
C PHE A 386 -19.69 -3.87 23.09
N ALA A 387 -18.39 -3.55 23.16
CA ALA A 387 -17.49 -4.07 24.18
C ALA A 387 -17.94 -3.68 25.59
N VAL A 388 -18.31 -2.41 25.81
CA VAL A 388 -18.82 -1.94 27.10
C VAL A 388 -20.10 -2.68 27.48
N ARG A 389 -21.10 -2.75 26.59
CA ARG A 389 -22.37 -3.44 26.88
C ARG A 389 -22.17 -4.91 27.21
N THR A 390 -21.29 -5.59 26.48
CA THR A 390 -20.92 -6.99 26.72
C THR A 390 -20.22 -7.16 28.07
N THR A 391 -19.31 -6.25 28.43
CA THR A 391 -18.63 -6.27 29.73
C THR A 391 -19.58 -5.97 30.90
N LEU A 392 -20.61 -5.15 30.70
CA LEU A 392 -21.60 -4.82 31.72
C LEU A 392 -22.62 -5.95 31.97
N ALA A 393 -22.93 -6.77 30.95
CA ALA A 393 -24.00 -7.77 30.99
C ALA A 393 -23.94 -8.77 32.18
N PRO A 394 -22.78 -9.22 32.68
CA PRO A 394 -22.72 -10.12 33.82
C PRO A 394 -23.00 -9.48 35.20
N TYR A 395 -23.07 -8.16 35.29
CA TYR A 395 -23.21 -7.43 36.56
C TYR A 395 -24.66 -6.99 36.80
N ASP A 396 -25.16 -7.16 38.02
CA ASP A 396 -26.39 -6.55 38.50
C ASP A 396 -26.15 -5.08 38.88
N LEU A 397 -26.45 -4.19 37.95
CA LEU A 397 -26.30 -2.74 38.12
C LEU A 397 -27.25 -2.15 39.17
N GLY A 398 -28.19 -2.93 39.72
CA GLY A 398 -28.99 -2.55 40.89
C GLY A 398 -28.19 -2.55 42.20
N LEU A 399 -27.16 -3.41 42.30
CA LEU A 399 -26.34 -3.58 43.50
C LEU A 399 -25.14 -2.62 43.51
N ALA A 400 -24.98 -1.87 44.60
CA ALA A 400 -23.89 -0.89 44.71
C ALA A 400 -22.49 -1.50 44.56
N GLY A 401 -22.27 -2.69 45.16
CA GLY A 401 -21.01 -3.41 45.06
C GLY A 401 -20.69 -3.86 43.63
N GLU A 402 -21.69 -4.32 42.87
CA GLU A 402 -21.51 -4.76 41.49
C GLU A 402 -21.36 -3.59 40.52
N ARG A 403 -22.04 -2.45 40.75
CA ARG A 403 -21.77 -1.21 40.00
C ARG A 403 -20.30 -0.78 40.10
N VAL A 404 -19.69 -0.87 41.29
CA VAL A 404 -18.27 -0.53 41.46
C VAL A 404 -17.36 -1.50 40.69
N GLN A 405 -17.68 -2.80 40.70
CA GLN A 405 -16.93 -3.79 39.92
C GLN A 405 -17.08 -3.57 38.42
N ALA A 406 -18.30 -3.29 37.96
CA ALA A 406 -18.60 -2.94 36.58
C ALA A 406 -17.83 -1.70 36.13
N MET A 407 -17.74 -0.64 36.96
CA MET A 407 -16.97 0.57 36.63
C MET A 407 -15.50 0.25 36.40
N ARG A 408 -14.91 -0.58 37.28
CA ARG A 408 -13.51 -1.03 37.15
C ARG A 408 -13.29 -1.90 35.92
N ALA A 409 -14.28 -2.69 35.52
CA ALA A 409 -14.21 -3.56 34.36
C ALA A 409 -14.28 -2.78 33.03
N VAL A 410 -15.11 -1.73 32.95
CA VAL A 410 -15.26 -0.91 31.73
C VAL A 410 -14.25 0.22 31.62
N ALA A 411 -13.64 0.67 32.73
CA ALA A 411 -12.67 1.76 32.73
C ALA A 411 -11.48 1.56 31.76
N PRO A 412 -10.86 0.36 31.63
CA PRO A 412 -9.83 0.11 30.63
C PRO A 412 -10.32 0.26 29.19
N ILE A 413 -11.57 -0.13 28.91
CA ILE A 413 -12.18 0.00 27.57
C ILE A 413 -12.32 1.48 27.19
N LEU A 414 -12.79 2.30 28.13
CA LEU A 414 -12.93 3.75 27.94
C LEU A 414 -11.58 4.47 27.87
N ALA A 415 -10.59 4.01 28.64
CA ALA A 415 -9.21 4.52 28.58
C ALA A 415 -8.59 4.29 27.19
N GLY A 416 -8.89 3.15 26.54
CA GLY A 416 -8.41 2.79 25.21
C GLY A 416 -9.02 3.59 24.04
N ILE A 417 -9.98 4.49 24.28
CA ILE A 417 -10.56 5.33 23.23
C ILE A 417 -9.50 6.27 22.65
N LYS A 418 -9.21 6.10 21.35
CA LYS A 418 -8.18 6.84 20.60
C LYS A 418 -8.46 8.34 20.53
N ASP A 419 -9.72 8.69 20.28
CA ASP A 419 -10.14 10.09 20.23
C ASP A 419 -10.38 10.61 21.64
N ALA A 420 -9.38 11.32 22.18
CA ALA A 420 -9.44 11.93 23.50
C ALA A 420 -10.59 12.94 23.64
N THR A 421 -11.09 13.50 22.53
CA THR A 421 -12.21 14.45 22.53
C THR A 421 -13.57 13.76 22.65
N LEU A 422 -13.69 12.52 22.13
CA LEU A 422 -14.91 11.71 22.26
C LEU A 422 -15.00 10.99 23.61
N ARG A 423 -13.87 10.77 24.29
CA ARG A 423 -13.84 10.02 25.56
C ARG A 423 -14.80 10.58 26.64
N PRO A 424 -14.87 11.90 26.90
CA PRO A 424 -15.79 12.43 27.91
C PRO A 424 -17.27 12.21 27.59
N GLU A 425 -17.62 12.22 26.30
CA GLU A 425 -18.99 11.93 25.83
C GLU A 425 -19.34 10.47 26.13
N TYR A 426 -18.45 9.53 25.76
CA TYR A 426 -18.67 8.11 26.06
C TYR A 426 -18.68 7.80 27.55
N VAL A 427 -17.86 8.49 28.36
CA VAL A 427 -17.93 8.37 29.83
C VAL A 427 -19.31 8.78 30.33
N ARG A 428 -19.91 9.83 29.77
CA ARG A 428 -21.26 10.27 30.13
C ARG A 428 -22.32 9.23 29.76
N ASP A 429 -22.25 8.68 28.55
CA ASP A 429 -23.22 7.68 28.08
C ASP A 429 -23.14 6.39 28.90
N VAL A 430 -21.93 5.88 29.14
CA VAL A 430 -21.70 4.66 29.91
C VAL A 430 -22.10 4.85 31.37
N ALA A 431 -21.81 6.02 31.97
CA ALA A 431 -22.29 6.35 33.31
C ALA A 431 -23.83 6.33 33.37
N GLY A 432 -24.50 6.85 32.33
CA GLY A 432 -25.95 6.77 32.15
C GLY A 432 -26.47 5.33 32.10
N TRP A 433 -25.83 4.44 31.34
CA TRP A 433 -26.22 3.02 31.27
C TRP A 433 -26.09 2.30 32.61
N MET A 434 -25.11 2.71 33.42
CA MET A 434 -24.82 2.11 34.72
C MET A 434 -25.59 2.76 35.88
N GLY A 435 -26.23 3.92 35.65
CA GLY A 435 -26.85 4.71 36.70
C GLY A 435 -25.86 5.24 37.74
N VAL A 436 -24.63 5.56 37.33
CA VAL A 436 -23.57 6.10 38.22
C VAL A 436 -23.26 7.56 37.89
N ASP A 437 -22.61 8.25 38.82
CA ASP A 437 -22.11 9.60 38.58
C ASP A 437 -20.97 9.59 37.54
N PRO A 438 -21.05 10.38 36.44
CA PRO A 438 -19.99 10.47 35.45
C PRO A 438 -18.61 10.84 36.02
N GLN A 439 -18.56 11.62 37.11
CA GLN A 439 -17.30 11.95 37.76
C GLN A 439 -16.65 10.73 38.42
N ALA A 440 -17.45 9.86 39.06
CA ALA A 440 -16.95 8.62 39.64
C ALA A 440 -16.34 7.69 38.58
N LEU A 441 -16.99 7.55 37.43
CA LEU A 441 -16.45 6.76 36.31
C LEU A 441 -15.19 7.41 35.71
N THR A 442 -15.15 8.74 35.60
CA THR A 442 -13.97 9.48 35.12
C THR A 442 -12.73 9.18 35.99
N VAL A 443 -12.89 9.07 37.31
CA VAL A 443 -11.80 8.73 38.23
C VAL A 443 -11.24 7.32 37.94
N GLU A 444 -12.11 6.34 37.71
CA GLU A 444 -11.69 4.98 37.35
C GLU A 444 -10.97 4.93 35.99
N VAL A 445 -11.47 5.68 35.00
CA VAL A 445 -10.84 5.80 33.67
C VAL A 445 -9.45 6.43 33.76
N ASN A 446 -9.29 7.52 34.52
CA ASN A 446 -7.99 8.15 34.73
C ASN A 446 -7.01 7.24 35.47
N ARG A 447 -7.51 6.44 36.43
CA ARG A 447 -6.69 5.43 37.11
C ARG A 447 -6.19 4.36 36.14
N ALA A 448 -7.05 3.89 35.22
CA ALA A 448 -6.67 2.94 34.19
C ALA A 448 -5.60 3.53 33.24
N LEU A 449 -5.76 4.77 32.77
CA LEU A 449 -4.77 5.47 31.95
C LEU A 449 -3.38 5.52 32.61
N HIS A 450 -3.31 5.86 33.90
CA HIS A 450 -2.03 5.93 34.62
C HIS A 450 -1.40 4.55 34.88
N SER A 451 -2.21 3.48 34.93
CA SER A 451 -1.70 2.11 35.07
C SER A 451 -1.06 1.60 33.77
N GLU A 452 -1.63 1.93 32.61
CA GLU A 452 -1.05 1.60 31.31
C GLU A 452 0.24 2.37 31.05
N ASP A 453 0.29 3.66 31.40
CA ASP A 453 1.45 4.53 31.17
C ASP A 453 2.68 4.09 32.01
N ARG A 454 2.46 3.52 33.21
CA ARG A 454 3.51 2.88 34.02
C ARG A 454 4.00 1.58 33.39
N GLY A 455 3.09 0.71 32.95
CA GLY A 455 3.45 -0.54 32.28
C GLY A 455 4.06 -0.35 30.87
N ALA A 456 3.77 0.77 30.21
CA ALA A 456 4.38 1.18 28.95
C ALA A 456 5.79 1.77 29.18
N ARG A 457 5.98 2.57 30.24
CA ARG A 457 7.31 3.08 30.65
C ARG A 457 8.26 1.95 31.06
N GLU A 458 7.81 0.95 31.80
CA GLU A 458 8.63 -0.21 32.18
C GLU A 458 9.00 -1.10 30.98
N ARG A 459 8.10 -1.23 29.99
CA ARG A 459 8.38 -1.93 28.72
C ARG A 459 9.25 -1.11 27.76
N ALA A 460 9.18 0.22 27.82
CA ALA A 460 10.03 1.13 27.06
C ALA A 460 11.47 1.14 27.60
N THR A 461 11.67 1.08 28.92
CA THR A 461 13.00 1.03 29.54
C THR A 461 13.80 -0.24 29.19
N GLY A 462 13.14 -1.34 28.83
CA GLY A 462 13.80 -2.57 28.36
C GLY A 462 14.14 -2.57 26.86
N ARG A 463 13.59 -1.63 26.08
CA ARG A 463 13.74 -1.56 24.61
C ARG A 463 14.50 -0.31 24.14
N ALA A 464 14.64 0.68 25.01
CA ALA A 464 15.32 1.95 24.74
C ALA A 464 16.85 1.82 24.62
N ALA A 465 17.46 0.71 25.05
CA ALA A 465 18.90 0.51 24.93
C ALA A 465 19.40 0.17 23.51
N GLU A 466 18.51 -0.14 22.55
CA GLU A 466 18.91 -0.58 21.20
C GLU A 466 18.36 0.27 20.04
N GLN A 467 17.56 1.32 20.29
CA GLN A 467 16.90 2.10 19.22
C GLN A 467 17.08 3.62 19.30
N GLU A 468 17.99 4.11 20.14
CA GLU A 468 18.20 5.55 20.34
C GLU A 468 19.23 6.18 19.36
N GLN A 469 19.32 5.67 18.13
CA GLN A 469 20.19 6.25 17.08
C GLN A 469 19.52 6.53 15.72
N ALA A 470 18.20 6.42 15.58
CA ALA A 470 17.56 6.76 14.31
C ALA A 470 16.14 7.32 14.50
N GLU A 471 16.04 8.65 14.60
CA GLU A 471 15.01 9.52 14.00
C GLU A 471 14.94 10.85 14.76
N GLU A 472 15.91 11.73 14.48
CA GLU A 472 15.72 13.16 14.72
C GLU A 472 14.73 13.72 13.68
N ARG A 473 13.64 14.30 14.19
CA ARG A 473 12.60 14.96 13.38
C ARG A 473 13.17 16.25 12.81
N HIS A 474 13.57 16.23 11.54
CA HIS A 474 13.87 17.47 10.81
C HIS A 474 12.58 18.25 10.53
N PRO A 475 12.61 19.60 10.63
CA PRO A 475 11.49 20.44 10.21
C PRO A 475 11.24 20.30 8.70
N PRO A 476 10.00 20.52 8.21
CA PRO A 476 9.66 20.37 6.80
C PRO A 476 10.48 21.36 5.94
N VAL A 477 11.16 20.84 4.92
CA VAL A 477 11.86 21.65 3.92
C VAL A 477 10.83 22.50 3.15
N PRO A 478 10.96 23.83 3.07
CA PRO A 478 10.01 24.68 2.35
C PRO A 478 9.91 24.32 0.86
N ARG A 479 8.69 24.32 0.32
CA ARG A 479 8.45 24.12 -1.13
C ARG A 479 8.95 25.33 -1.94
N PRO A 480 9.42 25.14 -3.18
CA PRO A 480 9.80 26.25 -4.05
C PRO A 480 8.62 27.19 -4.34
N ASP A 481 8.88 28.50 -4.32
CA ASP A 481 7.93 29.54 -4.74
C ASP A 481 8.04 29.74 -6.26
N LEU A 482 7.06 29.22 -7.00
CA LEU A 482 7.03 29.28 -8.45
C LEU A 482 6.61 30.66 -9.00
N THR A 483 6.25 31.61 -8.13
CA THR A 483 6.03 33.01 -8.54
C THR A 483 7.34 33.81 -8.58
N ASP A 484 8.40 33.34 -7.91
CA ASP A 484 9.76 33.90 -8.03
C ASP A 484 10.40 33.47 -9.36
N PRO A 485 10.72 34.43 -10.27
CA PRO A 485 11.34 34.12 -11.55
C PRO A 485 12.68 33.38 -11.45
N VAL A 486 13.40 33.52 -10.34
CA VAL A 486 14.67 32.81 -10.12
C VAL A 486 14.41 31.35 -9.78
N GLN A 487 13.53 31.08 -8.82
CA GLN A 487 13.16 29.70 -8.47
C GLN A 487 12.46 28.98 -9.62
N MET A 488 11.71 29.70 -10.47
CA MET A 488 11.19 29.14 -11.73
C MET A 488 12.32 28.76 -12.70
N ALA A 489 13.37 29.57 -12.82
CA ALA A 489 14.53 29.25 -13.66
C ALA A 489 15.31 28.05 -13.12
N GLU A 490 15.53 27.98 -11.80
CA GLU A 490 16.13 26.83 -11.11
C GLU A 490 15.34 25.54 -11.40
N ARG A 491 14.02 25.60 -11.22
CA ARG A 491 13.11 24.49 -11.49
C ARG A 491 13.28 23.99 -12.92
N ASN A 492 13.21 24.90 -13.89
CA ASN A 492 13.31 24.56 -15.31
C ASN A 492 14.70 24.01 -15.66
N LEU A 493 15.77 24.50 -15.04
CA LEU A 493 17.12 23.97 -15.24
C LEU A 493 17.23 22.54 -14.71
N LEU A 494 16.74 22.27 -13.50
CA LEU A 494 16.72 20.93 -12.91
C LEU A 494 15.84 19.97 -13.71
N GLN A 495 14.75 20.47 -14.29
CA GLN A 495 13.93 19.73 -15.23
C GLN A 495 14.71 19.32 -16.48
N VAL A 496 15.49 20.23 -17.10
CA VAL A 496 16.38 19.88 -18.21
C VAL A 496 17.44 18.87 -17.75
N ALA A 497 18.03 19.03 -16.56
CA ALA A 497 19.06 18.11 -16.05
C ALA A 497 18.54 16.67 -15.84
N LEU A 498 17.28 16.50 -15.45
CA LEU A 498 16.68 15.17 -15.26
C LEU A 498 16.21 14.54 -16.58
N GLN A 499 15.67 15.36 -17.49
CA GLN A 499 15.03 14.90 -18.71
C GLN A 499 15.98 14.82 -19.92
N TYR A 500 16.94 15.74 -20.00
CA TYR A 500 17.87 15.97 -21.11
C TYR A 500 19.26 16.38 -20.59
N PRO A 501 19.90 15.57 -19.71
CA PRO A 501 21.16 15.94 -19.06
C PRO A 501 22.27 16.32 -20.04
N LEU A 502 22.33 15.66 -21.20
CA LEU A 502 23.35 15.91 -22.22
C LEU A 502 23.10 17.16 -23.08
N ALA A 503 21.95 17.83 -22.91
CA ALA A 503 21.71 19.15 -23.50
C ALA A 503 22.35 20.28 -22.69
N ILE A 504 22.86 19.99 -21.49
CA ILE A 504 23.55 20.95 -20.62
C ILE A 504 25.06 20.74 -20.77
N ILE A 505 25.81 21.83 -20.97
CA ILE A 505 27.27 21.80 -20.89
C ILE A 505 27.67 21.45 -19.45
N ALA A 506 28.42 20.36 -19.26
CA ALA A 506 28.66 19.82 -17.92
C ALA A 506 29.46 20.77 -17.03
N GLU A 507 30.45 21.44 -17.61
CA GLU A 507 31.23 22.51 -16.97
C GLU A 507 30.29 23.59 -16.45
N ASP A 508 29.22 23.88 -17.21
CA ASP A 508 28.32 24.95 -16.83
C ASP A 508 27.46 24.61 -15.61
N MET A 509 27.03 23.36 -15.51
CA MET A 509 26.30 22.84 -14.36
C MET A 509 27.20 22.66 -13.13
N ASP A 510 28.47 22.32 -13.35
CA ASP A 510 29.46 22.07 -12.29
C ASP A 510 29.96 23.35 -11.61
N GLU A 511 29.95 24.49 -12.33
CA GLU A 511 30.24 25.81 -11.78
C GLU A 511 29.14 26.35 -10.85
N LEU A 512 27.92 25.80 -10.92
CA LEU A 512 26.85 26.19 -10.01
C LEU A 512 27.16 25.66 -8.61
N GLY A 513 27.15 26.53 -7.60
CA GLY A 513 27.22 26.11 -6.20
C GLY A 513 25.83 25.85 -5.62
N PRO A 514 25.69 25.01 -4.57
CA PRO A 514 24.40 24.81 -3.92
C PRO A 514 23.82 26.12 -3.37
N ASP A 515 24.68 27.01 -2.86
CA ASP A 515 24.29 28.32 -2.34
C ASP A 515 23.80 29.30 -3.42
N GLN A 516 23.90 28.94 -4.70
CA GLN A 516 23.37 29.74 -5.81
C GLN A 516 21.91 29.41 -6.14
N LEU A 517 21.38 28.28 -5.67
CA LEU A 517 19.96 27.96 -5.78
C LEU A 517 19.25 28.50 -4.53
N ARG A 518 18.16 29.23 -4.70
CA ARG A 518 17.39 29.85 -3.61
C ARG A 518 16.48 28.87 -2.89
N ALA A 519 15.89 27.91 -3.61
CA ALA A 519 14.96 26.97 -2.99
C ALA A 519 15.69 25.78 -2.35
N PRO A 520 15.51 25.50 -1.04
CA PRO A 520 16.16 24.38 -0.36
C PRO A 520 15.88 23.01 -1.00
N MET A 521 14.68 22.80 -1.55
CA MET A 521 14.37 21.58 -2.30
C MET A 521 15.15 21.48 -3.62
N HIS A 522 15.36 22.60 -4.33
CA HIS A 522 16.18 22.61 -5.55
C HIS A 522 17.66 22.33 -5.24
N GLN A 523 18.18 22.88 -4.13
CA GLN A 523 19.52 22.57 -3.64
C GLN A 523 19.69 21.07 -3.39
N ALA A 524 18.72 20.42 -2.74
CA ALA A 524 18.76 18.98 -2.49
C ALA A 524 18.79 18.14 -3.78
N VAL A 525 18.00 18.53 -4.80
CA VAL A 525 18.03 17.86 -6.12
C VAL A 525 19.37 18.09 -6.82
N TRP A 526 19.92 19.31 -6.77
CA TRP A 526 21.24 19.62 -7.32
C TRP A 526 22.36 18.81 -6.65
N HIS A 527 22.33 18.69 -5.32
CA HIS A 527 23.28 17.86 -4.59
C HIS A 527 23.21 16.39 -5.00
N ALA A 528 21.99 15.85 -5.17
CA ALA A 528 21.80 14.50 -5.66
C ALA A 528 22.39 14.31 -7.07
N LEU A 529 22.16 15.27 -7.99
CA LEU A 529 22.77 15.26 -9.33
C LEU A 529 24.30 15.21 -9.27
N ARG A 530 24.92 15.99 -8.38
CA ARG A 530 26.38 16.01 -8.19
C ARG A 530 26.91 14.72 -7.59
N GLN A 531 26.21 14.13 -6.63
CA GLN A 531 26.60 12.86 -6.00
C GLN A 531 26.60 11.68 -6.98
N VAL A 532 25.77 11.73 -8.02
CA VAL A 532 25.75 10.73 -9.11
C VAL A 532 26.88 10.96 -10.13
N GLY A 533 27.62 12.08 -10.03
CA GLY A 533 28.72 12.43 -10.93
C GLY A 533 28.40 13.56 -11.92
N GLY A 534 27.33 14.33 -11.65
CA GLY A 534 26.90 15.44 -12.50
C GLY A 534 26.23 14.97 -13.80
N VAL A 535 25.78 15.92 -14.62
CA VAL A 535 25.05 15.63 -15.87
C VAL A 535 25.88 14.80 -16.88
N ARG A 536 27.21 14.84 -16.79
CA ARG A 536 28.11 14.01 -17.61
C ARG A 536 27.95 12.52 -17.33
N ALA A 537 27.62 12.13 -16.10
CA ALA A 537 27.43 10.73 -15.74
C ALA A 537 26.24 10.09 -16.48
N ALA A 538 25.28 10.90 -16.95
CA ALA A 538 24.17 10.40 -17.75
C ALA A 538 24.59 9.78 -19.09
N ALA A 539 25.76 10.14 -19.64
CA ALA A 539 26.24 9.60 -20.92
C ALA A 539 26.49 8.07 -20.88
N SER A 540 26.73 7.50 -19.69
CA SER A 540 26.96 6.06 -19.50
C SER A 540 25.74 5.31 -18.98
N MET A 541 24.58 5.98 -18.87
CA MET A 541 23.37 5.43 -18.26
C MET A 541 22.18 5.53 -19.21
N SER A 542 21.24 4.59 -19.08
CA SER A 542 19.89 4.82 -19.62
C SER A 542 19.20 5.95 -18.85
N ALA A 543 18.22 6.62 -19.46
CA ALA A 543 17.48 7.70 -18.80
C ALA A 543 16.75 7.24 -17.53
N THR A 544 16.23 6.00 -17.52
CA THR A 544 15.66 5.36 -16.31
C THR A 544 16.69 5.21 -15.21
N ARG A 545 17.88 4.67 -15.54
CA ARG A 545 18.97 4.47 -14.58
C ARG A 545 19.51 5.80 -14.04
N TRP A 546 19.62 6.81 -14.90
CA TRP A 546 20.00 8.17 -14.52
C TRP A 546 19.04 8.75 -13.47
N ASN A 547 17.74 8.80 -13.77
CA ASN A 547 16.76 9.37 -12.85
C ASN A 547 16.69 8.59 -11.53
N GLN A 548 16.79 7.26 -11.58
CA GLN A 548 16.84 6.44 -10.37
C GLN A 548 18.09 6.71 -9.52
N ALA A 549 19.26 6.87 -10.14
CA ALA A 549 20.47 7.21 -9.41
C ALA A 549 20.29 8.55 -8.69
N VAL A 550 19.68 9.55 -9.36
CA VAL A 550 19.40 10.86 -8.74
C VAL A 550 18.39 10.73 -7.59
N VAL A 551 17.27 10.03 -7.79
CA VAL A 551 16.28 9.77 -6.72
C VAL A 551 16.92 9.07 -5.52
N SER A 552 17.82 8.12 -5.74
CA SER A 552 18.49 7.37 -4.67
C SER A 552 19.41 8.23 -3.79
N GLN A 553 19.92 9.33 -4.34
CA GLN A 553 20.73 10.32 -3.62
C GLN A 553 19.87 11.49 -3.09
N THR A 554 18.57 11.49 -3.37
CA THR A 554 17.65 12.56 -2.96
C THR A 554 16.99 12.19 -1.62
N PRO A 555 16.94 13.11 -0.64
CA PRO A 555 16.22 12.89 0.62
C PRO A 555 14.76 12.48 0.38
N PRO A 556 14.18 11.53 1.15
CA PRO A 556 12.83 11.01 0.91
C PRO A 556 11.75 12.08 0.76
N LEU A 557 11.84 13.17 1.53
CA LEU A 557 10.90 14.30 1.47
C LEU A 557 10.94 15.10 0.15
N VAL A 558 12.04 14.98 -0.62
CA VAL A 558 12.26 15.71 -1.88
C VAL A 558 12.08 14.81 -3.10
N GLN A 559 12.08 13.48 -2.95
CA GLN A 559 11.88 12.53 -4.05
C GLN A 559 10.61 12.80 -4.90
N PRO A 560 9.45 13.19 -4.33
CA PRO A 560 8.27 13.54 -5.13
C PRO A 560 8.54 14.67 -6.12
N LEU A 561 9.36 15.67 -5.75
CA LEU A 561 9.75 16.75 -6.65
C LEU A 561 10.58 16.23 -7.83
N VAL A 562 11.48 15.27 -7.59
CA VAL A 562 12.26 14.66 -8.68
C VAL A 562 11.35 13.92 -9.65
N HIS A 563 10.37 13.16 -9.16
CA HIS A 563 9.39 12.46 -10.01
C HIS A 563 8.58 13.44 -10.84
N GLU A 564 8.13 14.55 -10.24
CA GLU A 564 7.43 15.62 -10.93
C GLU A 564 8.31 16.25 -12.02
N LEU A 565 9.54 16.65 -11.68
CA LEU A 565 10.48 17.29 -12.61
C LEU A 565 10.91 16.34 -13.73
N ALA A 566 10.99 15.04 -13.50
CA ALA A 566 11.32 14.06 -14.53
C ALA A 566 10.26 14.00 -15.65
N VAL A 567 9.02 14.40 -15.37
CA VAL A 567 7.90 14.27 -16.31
C VAL A 567 7.16 15.56 -16.66
N ALA A 568 7.41 16.66 -15.95
CA ALA A 568 6.80 17.95 -16.24
C ALA A 568 7.10 18.41 -17.68
N PRO A 569 6.17 19.12 -18.35
CA PRO A 569 6.43 19.71 -19.66
C PRO A 569 7.41 20.88 -19.52
N LEU A 570 8.39 20.98 -20.42
CA LEU A 570 9.30 22.13 -20.46
C LEU A 570 8.56 23.34 -21.04
N PRO A 571 8.77 24.57 -20.53
CA PRO A 571 8.18 25.79 -21.08
C PRO A 571 8.91 26.27 -22.36
N THR A 572 9.25 25.33 -23.25
CA THR A 572 9.85 25.58 -24.55
C THR A 572 9.37 24.54 -25.57
N ARG A 573 9.46 24.85 -26.85
CA ARG A 573 9.20 23.86 -27.91
C ARG A 573 10.49 23.09 -28.18
N LEU A 574 10.40 21.77 -28.06
CA LEU A 574 11.49 20.88 -28.44
C LEU A 574 11.71 20.95 -29.95
N ASP A 575 12.96 20.83 -30.36
CA ASP A 575 13.33 20.72 -31.76
C ASP A 575 12.71 19.45 -32.38
N PRO A 576 11.94 19.55 -33.48
CA PRO A 576 11.22 18.41 -34.03
C PRO A 576 12.10 17.27 -34.57
N LEU A 577 13.36 17.54 -34.91
CA LEU A 577 14.27 16.57 -35.52
C LEU A 577 15.09 15.83 -34.46
N SER A 578 15.67 16.57 -33.52
CA SER A 578 16.52 16.06 -32.44
C SER A 578 15.73 15.68 -31.18
N GLY A 579 14.54 16.24 -30.98
CA GLY A 579 13.75 16.07 -29.76
C GLY A 579 14.34 16.75 -28.51
N LEU A 580 15.35 17.62 -28.69
CA LEU A 580 16.05 18.31 -27.62
C LEU A 580 15.48 19.72 -27.37
N PRO A 581 15.61 20.28 -26.16
CA PRO A 581 15.36 21.70 -25.93
C PRO A 581 16.37 22.55 -26.72
N PRO A 582 16.00 23.76 -27.20
CA PRO A 582 16.93 24.65 -27.88
C PRO A 582 18.12 25.03 -26.98
N GLU A 583 19.33 25.06 -27.53
CA GLU A 583 20.56 25.44 -26.80
C GLU A 583 20.40 26.82 -26.13
N THR A 584 19.88 27.80 -26.88
CA THR A 584 19.61 29.16 -26.37
C THR A 584 18.68 29.19 -25.16
N TYR A 585 17.73 28.25 -25.06
CA TYR A 585 16.87 28.13 -23.90
C TYR A 585 17.65 27.59 -22.69
N VAL A 586 18.45 26.55 -22.87
CA VAL A 586 19.28 25.95 -21.80
C VAL A 586 20.29 26.96 -21.29
N ASP A 587 21.02 27.64 -22.18
CA ASP A 587 22.02 28.66 -21.84
C ASP A 587 21.38 29.81 -21.04
N SER A 588 20.18 30.25 -21.43
CA SER A 588 19.46 31.30 -20.71
C SER A 588 19.10 30.91 -19.27
N LEU A 589 18.82 29.63 -19.01
CA LEU A 589 18.52 29.13 -17.66
C LEU A 589 19.76 29.11 -16.79
N VAL A 590 20.87 28.58 -17.32
CA VAL A 590 22.17 28.56 -16.63
C VAL A 590 22.59 29.97 -16.26
N GLN A 591 22.55 30.90 -17.22
CA GLN A 591 22.92 32.30 -17.00
C GLN A 591 22.04 32.97 -15.93
N ARG A 592 20.71 32.75 -15.97
CA ARG A 592 19.79 33.32 -14.98
C ARG A 592 20.06 32.82 -13.56
N VAL A 593 20.32 31.52 -13.40
CA VAL A 593 20.63 30.94 -12.09
C VAL A 593 21.97 31.48 -11.57
N ARG A 594 23.01 31.56 -12.42
CA ARG A 594 24.31 32.13 -12.04
C ARG A 594 24.23 33.59 -11.64
N LEU A 595 23.55 34.41 -12.44
CA LEU A 595 23.36 35.84 -12.15
C LEU A 595 22.66 36.03 -10.80
N ALA A 596 21.59 35.28 -10.55
CA ALA A 596 20.86 35.36 -9.29
C ALA A 596 21.70 34.90 -8.09
N GLY A 597 22.55 33.88 -8.26
CA GLY A 597 23.50 33.42 -7.25
C GLY A 597 24.55 34.48 -6.91
N LEU A 598 25.12 35.14 -7.93
CA LEU A 598 26.07 36.23 -7.75
C LEU A 598 25.43 37.45 -7.07
N GLU A 599 24.20 37.82 -7.43
CA GLU A 599 23.44 38.89 -6.75
C GLU A 599 23.25 38.58 -5.27
N HIS A 600 22.93 37.32 -4.93
CA HIS A 600 22.75 36.90 -3.55
C HIS A 600 24.06 36.99 -2.75
N GLN A 601 25.16 36.49 -3.31
CA GLN A 601 26.49 36.57 -2.70
C GLN A 601 26.93 38.03 -2.48
N ILE A 602 26.76 38.89 -3.50
CA ILE A 602 27.03 40.33 -3.39
C ILE A 602 26.25 40.94 -2.22
N ALA A 603 24.94 40.65 -2.11
CA ALA A 603 24.11 41.17 -1.03
C ALA A 603 24.56 40.68 0.36
N GLN A 604 24.93 39.41 0.48
CA GLN A 604 25.44 38.82 1.72
C GLN A 604 26.79 39.44 2.13
N THR A 605 27.74 39.52 1.20
CA THR A 605 29.08 40.09 1.43
C THR A 605 28.99 41.58 1.77
N MET A 606 28.10 42.34 1.10
CA MET A 606 27.79 43.72 1.48
C MET A 606 27.23 43.83 2.91
N GLY A 607 26.31 42.93 3.29
CA GLY A 607 25.76 42.87 4.63
C GLY A 607 26.81 42.53 5.70
N ALA A 608 27.70 41.58 5.41
CA ALA A 608 28.81 41.21 6.28
C ALA A 608 29.83 42.35 6.44
N ALA A 609 30.21 43.01 5.34
CA ALA A 609 31.12 44.14 5.36
C ALA A 609 30.58 45.31 6.20
N ARG A 610 29.27 45.57 6.14
CA ARG A 610 28.62 46.59 7.00
C ARG A 610 28.67 46.23 8.49
N ARG A 611 28.64 44.94 8.85
CA ARG A 611 28.69 44.48 10.25
C ARG A 611 30.12 44.45 10.81
N ALA A 612 31.14 44.21 9.98
CA ALA A 612 32.54 44.07 10.40
C ALA A 612 33.22 45.38 10.87
N GLY A 613 32.51 46.52 10.84
CA GLY A 613 33.00 47.82 11.31
C GLY A 613 33.97 48.50 10.32
N PRO A 614 33.88 49.83 10.12
CA PRO A 614 34.75 50.54 9.17
C PRO A 614 36.24 50.40 9.54
N GLY A 615 37.07 50.03 8.56
CA GLY A 615 38.53 50.02 8.69
C GLY A 615 39.15 48.77 9.30
N SER A 616 38.35 47.77 9.71
CA SER A 616 38.85 46.49 10.21
C SER A 616 39.53 45.67 9.08
N PRO A 617 40.50 44.78 9.41
CA PRO A 617 41.09 43.86 8.43
C PRO A 617 40.04 42.97 7.74
N GLU A 618 38.99 42.58 8.46
CA GLU A 618 37.87 41.79 7.93
C GLU A 618 37.04 42.59 6.92
N ALA A 619 36.73 43.86 7.20
CA ALA A 619 36.02 44.73 6.27
C ALA A 619 36.81 44.98 4.97
N ARG A 620 38.15 45.04 5.04
CA ARG A 620 39.00 45.14 3.84
C ARG A 620 38.93 43.88 2.99
N ARG A 621 39.07 42.69 3.60
CA ARG A 621 38.94 41.41 2.91
C ARG A 621 37.58 41.25 2.21
N LEU A 622 36.49 41.55 2.92
CA LEU A 622 35.13 41.48 2.36
C LEU A 622 34.90 42.51 1.23
N SER A 623 35.59 43.65 1.26
CA SER A 623 35.53 44.65 0.18
C SER A 623 36.26 44.19 -1.08
N GLU A 624 37.42 43.53 -0.94
CA GLU A 624 38.13 42.91 -2.07
C GLU A 624 37.30 41.78 -2.69
N GLU A 625 36.69 40.93 -1.86
CA GLU A 625 35.78 39.87 -2.31
C GLU A 625 34.56 40.44 -3.05
N LEU A 626 33.96 41.52 -2.52
CA LEU A 626 32.84 42.20 -3.17
C LEU A 626 33.22 42.75 -4.55
N MET A 627 34.42 43.33 -4.72
CA MET A 627 34.90 43.81 -6.02
C MET A 627 35.04 42.67 -7.03
N LEU A 628 35.54 41.50 -6.60
CA LEU A 628 35.66 40.32 -7.46
C LEU A 628 34.28 39.81 -7.90
N LEU A 629 33.33 39.69 -6.96
CA LEU A 629 31.96 39.27 -7.25
C LEU A 629 31.26 40.24 -8.23
N GLN A 630 31.44 41.55 -8.04
CA GLN A 630 30.88 42.58 -8.93
C GLN A 630 31.46 42.53 -10.35
N ARG A 631 32.77 42.27 -10.49
CA ARG A 631 33.40 42.08 -11.81
C ARG A 631 32.85 40.85 -12.52
N ARG A 632 32.76 39.71 -11.82
CA ARG A 632 32.19 38.47 -12.37
C ARG A 632 30.73 38.65 -12.78
N PHE A 633 29.94 39.37 -11.98
CA PHE A 633 28.55 39.70 -12.32
C PHE A 633 28.44 40.54 -13.60
N ALA A 634 29.29 41.57 -13.76
CA ALA A 634 29.31 42.40 -14.97
C ALA A 634 29.74 41.60 -16.21
N ALA A 635 30.78 40.77 -16.09
CA ALA A 635 31.26 39.92 -17.18
C ALA A 635 30.17 38.96 -17.69
N LEU A 636 29.47 38.28 -16.76
CA LEU A 636 28.39 37.37 -17.08
C LEU A 636 27.16 38.07 -17.69
N LYS A 637 26.85 39.29 -17.23
CA LYS A 637 25.75 40.11 -17.76
C LYS A 637 26.03 40.63 -19.18
N ASP A 638 27.28 40.94 -19.49
CA ASP A 638 27.70 41.47 -20.79
C ASP A 638 28.05 40.35 -21.80
N GLY A 639 27.89 39.08 -21.42
CA GLY A 639 28.20 37.92 -22.25
C GLY A 639 29.70 37.72 -22.55
N ARG A 640 30.58 38.30 -21.73
CA ARG A 640 32.03 38.12 -21.83
C ARG A 640 32.47 37.07 -20.82
N THR A 641 32.77 35.86 -21.28
CA THR A 641 33.51 34.89 -20.46
C THR A 641 34.96 35.37 -20.34
N ASP A 642 35.43 35.57 -19.10
CA ASP A 642 36.86 35.79 -18.83
C ASP A 642 37.64 34.59 -19.43
N GLY A 643 38.63 34.90 -20.28
CA GLY A 643 39.44 33.92 -21.00
C GLY A 643 40.46 33.19 -20.13
#